data_AF-Q4DC89-F1
#
_entry.id   AF-Q4DC89-F1
#
_cell.length_a   1.000
_cell.length_b   1.000
_cell.length_c   1.000
_cell.angle_alpha   90.00
_cell.angle_beta   90.00
_cell.angle_gamma   90.00
#
_symmetry.space_group_name_H-M   'P 1'
#
loop_
_entity.id
_entity.type
_entity.pdbx_description
1 polymer ?
#
loop_
_entity_poly.entity_id
_entity_poly.type
_entity_poly.pdbx_seq_one_letter_code
_entity_poly.pdbx_strand_id
1 'polypeptide(L)'
;MQEAEKTFRILQEALEKAVRFFSIGVTVDGVPLTQQQAVDVLDVYDTLLDAEEPESYDARRYVLCRSLECGFMRFLAEILTQPFQHLHEFDAQVTQPFLPLRMKAVKALQRLLLACSDMGEDSCVSCFRVAVEEEIIPLLLRALSESPYEPLRLGAAETLFIFILRISHGRTGFVSTGGVNAMCRSLMGDGSHTVRSMCASILRELVNTHVAEFNNPATVKVILKSLEDTSADVRTLGVEILEQTLRLCTSSVACVLQDAQSVLLPLRRILDDDPSVEVVVSAARLLETCCEVADMMHLHTFFKFVVSMGLVKVLLLRIRDGGEAGAARARGLRLLIQHTPASYELPRQIFHDTEVLAVLLKGIVDAGRGRTTPGEEFAAFQIKSLELAICVAIILTQSPEYREVLMEELKEYPQWAAAIKNAVISLLNAASLDYFVNIELRDVTGHHLNALHGVPWEADNTPQRVYIYRLFQEQAQRVIMMRENALFDEEAPSSSRADARDILEEEKQGKKVRLTFILLVFATNITFPVESQAAVKEVVDEPPSPQPRPGSRAVPRFPPSTLAGSKHREHVLSSNGLVSPTKWRNKIQSKKLPDEKEAMAIAYDKFNSSMSFVMKFAQQFGKTKQKADDVVETEDGYFLRMSRLKNPWHAIVKHQKLKTWQVKDLRVGDLFYFSIPFDEIGIKALDVVLYKARRHMMYLKKELLITPHNSKGRRWFLDDRQGILCRKL
;
A
#
# COMPACT_ATOMS: atom_id res chain seq x y z
N MET A 1 -36.52 -37.03 3.35
CA MET A 1 -35.62 -37.82 2.48
C MET A 1 -36.30 -38.39 1.24
N GLN A 2 -37.31 -39.28 1.35
CA GLN A 2 -37.97 -39.89 0.18
C GLN A 2 -38.53 -38.86 -0.83
N GLU A 3 -39.07 -37.75 -0.33
CA GLU A 3 -39.56 -36.67 -1.17
C GLU A 3 -38.43 -35.97 -1.93
N ALA A 4 -37.32 -35.64 -1.25
CA ALA A 4 -36.13 -35.07 -1.89
C ALA A 4 -35.52 -36.00 -2.95
N GLU A 5 -35.47 -37.32 -2.68
CA GLU A 5 -35.03 -38.32 -3.64
C GLU A 5 -35.93 -38.35 -4.88
N LYS A 6 -37.25 -38.40 -4.66
CA LYS A 6 -38.23 -38.42 -5.74
C LYS A 6 -38.11 -37.15 -6.59
N THR A 7 -38.02 -35.98 -5.95
CA THR A 7 -37.88 -34.69 -6.64
C THR A 7 -36.58 -34.63 -7.42
N PHE A 8 -35.45 -35.04 -6.83
CA PHE A 8 -34.15 -35.06 -7.51
C PHE A 8 -34.14 -35.99 -8.73
N ARG A 9 -34.70 -37.20 -8.62
CA ARG A 9 -34.81 -38.13 -9.77
C ARG A 9 -35.67 -37.59 -10.89
N ILE A 10 -36.85 -37.06 -10.57
CA ILE A 10 -37.76 -36.46 -11.56
C ILE A 10 -37.06 -35.30 -12.28
N LEU A 11 -36.35 -34.45 -11.52
CA LEU A 11 -35.59 -33.32 -12.03
C LEU A 11 -34.47 -33.77 -12.97
N GLN A 12 -33.66 -34.73 -12.55
CA GLN A 12 -32.56 -35.27 -13.34
C GLN A 12 -33.09 -35.87 -14.66
N GLU A 13 -34.10 -36.73 -14.60
CA GLU A 13 -34.70 -37.35 -15.80
C GLU A 13 -35.30 -36.32 -16.75
N ALA A 14 -35.96 -35.29 -16.22
CA ALA A 14 -36.55 -34.22 -17.01
C ALA A 14 -35.46 -33.40 -17.75
N LEU A 15 -34.38 -33.08 -17.05
CA LEU A 15 -33.27 -32.30 -17.61
C LEU A 15 -32.46 -33.11 -18.63
N GLU A 16 -32.19 -34.38 -18.37
CA GLU A 16 -31.52 -35.29 -19.33
C GLU A 16 -32.33 -35.43 -20.63
N LYS A 17 -33.66 -35.59 -20.54
CA LYS A 17 -34.55 -35.63 -21.71
C LYS A 17 -34.49 -34.31 -22.50
N ALA A 18 -34.51 -33.17 -21.81
CA ALA A 18 -34.43 -31.86 -22.46
C ALA A 18 -33.08 -31.66 -23.17
N VAL A 19 -31.96 -31.93 -22.49
CA VAL A 19 -30.60 -31.79 -23.05
C VAL A 19 -30.39 -32.74 -24.24
N ARG A 20 -30.91 -33.97 -24.16
CA ARG A 20 -30.87 -34.92 -25.28
C ARG A 20 -31.68 -34.43 -26.49
N PHE A 21 -32.85 -33.85 -26.25
CA PHE A 21 -33.62 -33.19 -27.30
C PHE A 21 -32.85 -32.02 -27.92
N PHE A 22 -32.30 -31.10 -27.12
CA PHE A 22 -31.54 -29.95 -27.64
C PHE A 22 -30.32 -30.36 -28.46
N SER A 23 -29.72 -31.51 -28.15
CA SER A 23 -28.51 -32.01 -28.81
C SER A 23 -28.78 -32.80 -30.10
N ILE A 24 -29.81 -33.67 -30.14
CA ILE A 24 -30.03 -34.64 -31.24
C ILE A 24 -31.45 -34.56 -31.82
N GLY A 25 -32.35 -33.77 -31.23
CA GLY A 25 -33.72 -33.58 -31.73
C GLY A 25 -34.66 -34.76 -31.47
N VAL A 26 -34.26 -35.72 -30.63
CA VAL A 26 -35.05 -36.92 -30.35
C VAL A 26 -35.98 -36.70 -29.15
N THR A 27 -37.28 -36.72 -29.38
CA THR A 27 -38.32 -36.84 -28.34
C THR A 27 -38.77 -38.29 -28.25
N VAL A 28 -38.37 -39.03 -27.22
CA VAL A 28 -38.75 -40.45 -27.11
C VAL A 28 -40.22 -40.60 -26.72
N ASP A 29 -40.78 -39.70 -25.90
CA ASP A 29 -42.21 -39.65 -25.57
C ASP A 29 -42.55 -38.27 -24.96
N GLY A 30 -43.51 -37.53 -25.56
CA GLY A 30 -44.02 -36.25 -25.04
C GLY A 30 -43.42 -34.97 -25.65
N VAL A 31 -44.00 -33.83 -25.26
CA VAL A 31 -43.55 -32.49 -25.70
C VAL A 31 -42.21 -32.18 -25.02
N PRO A 32 -41.15 -31.83 -25.78
CA PRO A 32 -39.87 -31.51 -25.18
C PRO A 32 -39.98 -30.27 -24.30
N LEU A 33 -39.20 -30.20 -23.21
CA LEU A 33 -39.12 -28.99 -22.42
C LEU A 33 -38.55 -27.85 -23.28
N THR A 34 -39.15 -26.67 -23.15
CA THR A 34 -38.55 -25.42 -23.62
C THR A 34 -37.25 -25.15 -22.86
N GLN A 35 -36.40 -24.31 -23.42
CA GLN A 35 -35.19 -23.84 -22.76
C GLN A 35 -35.50 -23.18 -21.41
N GLN A 36 -36.56 -22.38 -21.34
CA GLN A 36 -36.97 -21.74 -20.09
C GLN A 36 -37.42 -22.77 -19.05
N GLN A 37 -38.20 -23.78 -19.44
CA GLN A 37 -38.57 -24.86 -18.53
C GLN A 37 -37.36 -25.63 -18.01
N ALA A 38 -36.33 -25.85 -18.83
CA ALA A 38 -35.08 -26.47 -18.38
C ALA A 38 -34.32 -25.59 -17.37
N VAL A 39 -34.38 -24.26 -17.52
CA VAL A 39 -33.87 -23.31 -16.52
C VAL A 39 -34.66 -23.40 -15.22
N ASP A 40 -35.99 -23.42 -15.29
CA ASP A 40 -36.86 -23.53 -14.11
C ASP A 40 -36.63 -24.85 -13.35
N VAL A 41 -36.34 -25.94 -14.08
CA VAL A 41 -35.94 -27.23 -13.49
C VAL A 41 -34.65 -27.10 -12.68
N LEU A 42 -33.66 -26.35 -13.18
CA LEU A 42 -32.44 -26.06 -12.41
C LEU A 42 -32.68 -25.11 -11.22
N ASP A 43 -33.68 -24.21 -11.27
CA ASP A 43 -34.09 -23.41 -10.11
C ASP A 43 -34.61 -24.28 -8.96
N VAL A 44 -35.36 -25.34 -9.28
CA VAL A 44 -35.79 -26.33 -8.29
C VAL A 44 -34.59 -27.05 -7.67
N TYR A 45 -33.57 -27.39 -8.48
CA TYR A 45 -32.34 -28.00 -7.97
C TYR A 45 -31.60 -27.08 -6.99
N ASP A 46 -31.42 -25.81 -7.36
CA ASP A 46 -30.77 -24.83 -6.49
C ASP A 46 -31.53 -24.66 -5.16
N THR A 47 -32.88 -24.66 -5.22
CA THR A 47 -33.72 -24.58 -4.02
C THR A 47 -33.52 -25.79 -3.10
N LEU A 48 -33.33 -26.99 -3.66
CA LEU A 48 -33.02 -28.19 -2.88
C LEU A 48 -31.63 -28.14 -2.22
N LEU A 49 -30.65 -27.48 -2.86
CA LEU A 49 -29.32 -27.25 -2.28
C LEU A 49 -29.30 -26.13 -1.24
N ASP A 50 -30.25 -25.20 -1.29
CA ASP A 50 -30.29 -23.99 -0.46
C ASP A 50 -31.17 -24.08 0.77
N ALA A 51 -31.76 -25.24 1.03
CA ALA A 51 -32.67 -25.38 2.15
C ALA A 51 -31.93 -25.13 3.49
N GLU A 52 -32.06 -23.91 4.03
CA GLU A 52 -31.37 -23.42 5.24
C GLU A 52 -32.00 -23.93 6.55
N GLU A 53 -33.21 -24.47 6.48
CA GLU A 53 -33.91 -24.94 7.67
C GLU A 53 -33.14 -26.11 8.32
N PRO A 54 -33.05 -26.18 9.65
CA PRO A 54 -32.32 -27.28 10.32
C PRO A 54 -32.85 -28.65 9.92
N GLU A 55 -34.16 -28.75 9.69
CA GLU A 55 -34.84 -29.98 9.25
C GLU A 55 -34.50 -30.35 7.79
N SER A 56 -34.05 -29.39 6.98
CA SER A 56 -33.64 -29.62 5.60
C SER A 56 -32.15 -29.93 5.44
N TYR A 57 -31.35 -29.93 6.51
CA TYR A 57 -29.94 -30.30 6.46
C TYR A 57 -29.74 -31.71 5.89
N ASP A 58 -30.53 -32.69 6.34
CA ASP A 58 -30.47 -34.07 5.84
C ASP A 58 -30.88 -34.17 4.37
N ALA A 59 -31.87 -33.35 3.95
CA ALA A 59 -32.29 -33.29 2.56
C ALA A 59 -31.20 -32.67 1.67
N ARG A 60 -30.59 -31.56 2.09
CA ARG A 60 -29.47 -30.91 1.42
C ARG A 60 -28.28 -31.87 1.28
N ARG A 61 -27.90 -32.52 2.37
CA ARG A 61 -26.83 -33.53 2.39
C ARG A 61 -27.12 -34.65 1.41
N TYR A 62 -28.35 -35.17 1.42
CA TYR A 62 -28.76 -36.24 0.52
C TYR A 62 -28.65 -35.81 -0.96
N VAL A 63 -29.22 -34.64 -1.31
CA VAL A 63 -29.19 -34.10 -2.68
C VAL A 63 -27.75 -33.87 -3.13
N LEU A 64 -26.90 -33.36 -2.25
CA LEU A 64 -25.47 -33.17 -2.51
C LEU A 64 -24.77 -34.51 -2.80
N CYS A 65 -24.92 -35.51 -1.92
CA CYS A 65 -24.32 -36.84 -2.13
C CYS A 65 -24.78 -37.44 -3.46
N ARG A 66 -26.09 -37.37 -3.76
CA ARG A 66 -26.62 -37.87 -5.03
C ARG A 66 -26.03 -37.14 -6.23
N SER A 67 -25.92 -35.80 -6.16
CA SER A 67 -25.33 -34.99 -7.24
C SER A 67 -23.89 -35.40 -7.57
N LEU A 68 -23.13 -35.83 -6.56
CA LEU A 68 -21.75 -36.32 -6.71
C LEU A 68 -21.68 -37.79 -7.13
N GLU A 69 -22.66 -38.63 -6.78
CA GLU A 69 -22.65 -40.08 -7.05
C GLU A 69 -23.21 -40.46 -8.42
N CYS A 70 -24.14 -39.68 -8.98
CA CYS A 70 -24.86 -40.06 -10.21
C CYS A 70 -24.36 -39.36 -11.48
N GLY A 71 -23.17 -38.76 -11.47
CA GLY A 71 -22.61 -38.03 -12.61
C GLY A 71 -23.33 -36.71 -12.92
N PHE A 72 -24.14 -36.19 -11.99
CA PHE A 72 -24.88 -34.95 -12.22
C PHE A 72 -23.95 -33.73 -12.32
N MET A 73 -22.86 -33.71 -11.55
CA MET A 73 -21.83 -32.66 -11.67
C MET A 73 -21.23 -32.62 -13.08
N ARG A 74 -20.86 -33.78 -13.65
CA ARG A 74 -20.44 -33.88 -15.05
C ARG A 74 -21.51 -33.43 -16.01
N PHE A 75 -22.74 -33.88 -15.83
CA PHE A 75 -23.86 -33.51 -16.68
C PHE A 75 -24.05 -31.99 -16.75
N LEU A 76 -23.98 -31.28 -15.61
CA LEU A 76 -24.04 -29.81 -15.59
C LEU A 76 -22.85 -29.17 -16.33
N ALA A 77 -21.65 -29.73 -16.23
CA ALA A 77 -20.46 -29.23 -16.93
C ALA A 77 -20.51 -29.48 -18.44
N GLU A 78 -21.09 -30.61 -18.86
CA GLU A 78 -21.28 -30.94 -20.28
C GLU A 78 -22.23 -29.96 -20.96
N ILE A 79 -23.30 -29.50 -20.30
CA ILE A 79 -24.23 -28.48 -20.83
C ILE A 79 -23.50 -27.23 -21.33
N LEU A 80 -22.37 -26.87 -20.70
CA LEU A 80 -21.59 -25.68 -21.03
C LEU A 80 -20.91 -25.76 -22.40
N THR A 81 -20.48 -26.97 -22.79
CA THR A 81 -19.65 -27.20 -23.98
C THR A 81 -20.36 -28.00 -25.07
N GLN A 82 -21.46 -28.69 -24.73
CA GLN A 82 -22.20 -29.53 -25.65
C GLN A 82 -22.82 -28.73 -26.80
N PRO A 83 -22.71 -29.19 -28.05
CA PRO A 83 -23.37 -28.55 -29.18
C PRO A 83 -24.88 -28.78 -29.13
N PHE A 84 -25.64 -27.70 -28.98
CA PHE A 84 -27.10 -27.73 -29.07
C PHE A 84 -27.54 -27.19 -30.43
N GLN A 85 -28.41 -27.92 -31.11
CA GLN A 85 -28.85 -27.64 -32.48
C GLN A 85 -30.36 -27.51 -32.62
N HIS A 86 -31.13 -28.08 -31.68
CA HIS A 86 -32.58 -28.17 -31.79
C HIS A 86 -33.24 -27.27 -30.74
N LEU A 87 -33.87 -26.20 -31.21
CA LEU A 87 -34.67 -25.30 -30.38
C LEU A 87 -36.14 -25.72 -30.43
N HIS A 88 -36.83 -25.55 -29.30
CA HIS A 88 -38.28 -25.62 -29.30
C HIS A 88 -38.84 -24.42 -30.09
N GLU A 89 -39.98 -24.60 -30.77
CA GLU A 89 -40.64 -23.53 -31.55
C GLU A 89 -40.91 -22.25 -30.72
N PHE A 90 -41.26 -22.37 -29.44
CA PHE A 90 -41.47 -21.24 -28.53
C PHE A 90 -40.17 -20.47 -28.19
N ASP A 91 -39.00 -21.10 -28.34
CA ASP A 91 -37.69 -20.49 -28.08
C ASP A 91 -37.06 -19.90 -29.35
N ALA A 92 -37.70 -20.00 -30.51
CA ALA A 92 -37.14 -19.59 -31.80
C ALA A 92 -36.83 -18.08 -31.90
N GLN A 93 -37.42 -17.26 -31.02
CA GLN A 93 -37.19 -15.81 -30.98
C GLN A 93 -36.04 -15.38 -30.05
N VAL A 94 -35.39 -16.32 -29.35
CA VAL A 94 -34.33 -16.00 -28.39
C VAL A 94 -33.07 -15.56 -29.13
N THR A 95 -32.56 -14.36 -28.80
CA THR A 95 -31.39 -13.73 -29.46
C THR A 95 -30.09 -14.51 -29.27
N GLN A 96 -29.95 -15.24 -28.17
CA GLN A 96 -28.78 -16.06 -27.83
C GLN A 96 -29.26 -17.42 -27.35
N PRO A 97 -29.60 -18.34 -28.28
CA PRO A 97 -30.17 -19.62 -27.93
C PRO A 97 -29.24 -20.41 -26.99
N PHE A 98 -29.84 -21.05 -26.00
CA PHE A 98 -29.24 -21.86 -24.93
C PHE A 98 -28.33 -21.14 -23.95
N LEU A 99 -27.95 -19.87 -24.17
CA LEU A 99 -27.12 -19.16 -23.21
C LEU A 99 -27.76 -19.08 -21.81
N PRO A 100 -29.07 -18.79 -21.65
CA PRO A 100 -29.71 -18.82 -20.33
C PRO A 100 -29.59 -20.17 -19.61
N LEU A 101 -29.78 -21.28 -20.33
CA LEU A 101 -29.61 -22.63 -19.78
C LEU A 101 -28.16 -22.88 -19.36
N ARG A 102 -27.18 -22.53 -20.21
CA ARG A 102 -25.76 -22.68 -19.89
C ARG A 102 -25.34 -21.84 -18.69
N MET A 103 -25.78 -20.59 -18.63
CA MET A 103 -25.52 -19.72 -17.48
C MET A 103 -26.15 -20.28 -16.20
N LYS A 104 -27.35 -20.87 -16.29
CA LYS A 104 -27.98 -21.50 -15.14
C LYS A 104 -27.24 -22.76 -14.69
N ALA A 105 -26.77 -23.59 -15.63
CA ALA A 105 -25.95 -24.76 -15.33
C ALA A 105 -24.61 -24.38 -14.65
N VAL A 106 -23.95 -23.31 -15.12
CA VAL A 106 -22.77 -22.75 -14.44
C VAL A 106 -23.10 -22.37 -13.00
N LYS A 107 -24.19 -21.63 -12.77
CA LYS A 107 -24.59 -21.20 -11.43
C LYS A 107 -24.91 -22.38 -10.52
N ALA A 108 -25.59 -23.41 -11.04
CA ALA A 108 -25.87 -24.64 -10.31
C ALA A 108 -24.57 -25.38 -9.92
N LEU A 109 -23.55 -25.42 -10.81
CA LEU A 109 -22.22 -25.93 -10.47
C LEU A 109 -21.56 -25.11 -9.36
N GLN A 110 -21.58 -23.78 -9.45
CA GLN A 110 -21.04 -22.91 -8.40
C GLN A 110 -21.74 -23.16 -7.06
N ARG A 111 -23.08 -23.32 -7.07
CA ARG A 111 -23.89 -23.64 -5.89
C ARG A 111 -23.49 -24.98 -5.28
N LEU A 112 -23.33 -26.01 -6.12
CA LEU A 112 -22.90 -27.33 -5.70
C LEU A 112 -21.51 -27.29 -5.04
N LEU A 113 -20.55 -26.58 -5.62
CA LEU A 113 -19.21 -26.42 -5.04
C LEU A 113 -19.26 -25.71 -3.68
N LEU A 114 -20.04 -24.64 -3.56
CA LEU A 114 -20.22 -23.93 -2.29
C LEU A 114 -20.90 -24.82 -1.25
N ALA A 115 -21.93 -25.57 -1.63
CA ALA A 115 -22.59 -26.51 -0.74
C ALA A 115 -21.65 -27.63 -0.28
N CYS A 116 -20.76 -28.13 -1.15
CA CYS A 116 -19.73 -29.10 -0.75
C CYS A 116 -18.78 -28.52 0.29
N SER A 117 -18.41 -27.24 0.15
CA SER A 117 -17.57 -26.52 1.12
C SER A 117 -18.29 -26.34 2.46
N ASP A 118 -19.55 -25.91 2.44
CA ASP A 118 -20.34 -25.67 3.65
C ASP A 118 -20.62 -26.95 4.46
N MET A 119 -20.74 -28.09 3.78
CA MET A 119 -21.02 -29.39 4.41
C MET A 119 -19.79 -30.00 5.11
N GLY A 120 -18.59 -29.45 4.90
CA GLY A 120 -17.36 -29.83 5.57
C GLY A 120 -16.38 -30.64 4.72
N GLU A 121 -15.29 -31.07 5.37
CA GLU A 121 -14.11 -31.61 4.69
C GLU A 121 -14.37 -32.90 3.89
N ASP A 122 -15.18 -33.83 4.42
CA ASP A 122 -15.53 -35.08 3.74
C ASP A 122 -16.26 -34.83 2.39
N SER A 123 -17.16 -33.84 2.37
CA SER A 123 -17.87 -33.42 1.17
C SER A 123 -16.93 -32.73 0.18
N CYS A 124 -16.01 -31.89 0.66
CA CYS A 124 -14.95 -31.31 -0.17
C CYS A 124 -14.07 -32.37 -0.84
N VAL A 125 -13.59 -33.37 -0.08
CA VAL A 125 -12.75 -34.45 -0.62
C VAL A 125 -13.51 -35.27 -1.66
N SER A 126 -14.78 -35.57 -1.40
CA SER A 126 -15.63 -36.28 -2.35
C SER A 126 -15.85 -35.47 -3.62
N CYS A 127 -16.14 -34.17 -3.49
CA CYS A 127 -16.29 -33.25 -4.62
C CYS A 127 -14.99 -33.13 -5.44
N PHE A 128 -13.84 -33.03 -4.78
CA PHE A 128 -12.54 -33.04 -5.44
C PHE A 128 -12.32 -34.31 -6.26
N ARG A 129 -12.57 -35.48 -5.66
CA ARG A 129 -12.42 -36.77 -6.35
C ARG A 129 -13.29 -36.83 -7.60
N VAL A 130 -14.57 -36.49 -7.48
CA VAL A 130 -15.51 -36.45 -8.61
C VAL A 130 -15.07 -35.44 -9.67
N ALA A 131 -14.63 -34.25 -9.27
CA ALA A 131 -14.17 -33.23 -10.21
C ALA A 131 -12.99 -33.69 -11.07
N VAL A 132 -12.10 -34.52 -10.50
CA VAL A 132 -10.95 -35.10 -11.18
C VAL A 132 -11.36 -36.31 -12.03
N GLU A 133 -12.06 -37.28 -11.45
CA GLU A 133 -12.46 -38.53 -12.11
C GLU A 133 -13.42 -38.28 -13.29
N GLU A 134 -14.33 -37.31 -13.15
CA GLU A 134 -15.31 -36.96 -14.17
C GLU A 134 -14.83 -35.89 -15.16
N GLU A 135 -13.57 -35.47 -15.08
CA GLU A 135 -12.95 -34.45 -15.95
C GLU A 135 -13.67 -33.10 -15.97
N ILE A 136 -14.20 -32.66 -14.81
CA ILE A 136 -14.94 -31.40 -14.70
C ILE A 136 -14.05 -30.19 -14.99
N ILE A 137 -12.82 -30.20 -14.50
CA ILE A 137 -11.87 -29.08 -14.70
C ILE A 137 -11.55 -28.90 -16.19
N PRO A 138 -11.17 -29.94 -16.96
CA PRO A 138 -11.04 -29.85 -18.43
C PRO A 138 -12.27 -29.28 -19.14
N LEU A 139 -13.50 -29.67 -18.74
CA LEU A 139 -14.73 -29.13 -19.34
C LEU A 139 -14.89 -27.63 -19.08
N LEU A 140 -14.61 -27.17 -17.85
CA LEU A 140 -14.64 -25.75 -17.50
C LEU A 140 -13.56 -24.95 -18.23
N LEU A 141 -12.34 -25.51 -18.35
CA LEU A 141 -11.25 -24.89 -19.11
C LEU A 141 -11.60 -24.78 -20.60
N ARG A 142 -12.27 -25.79 -21.17
CA ARG A 142 -12.78 -25.76 -22.54
C ARG A 142 -13.85 -24.67 -22.71
N ALA A 143 -14.81 -24.60 -21.79
CA ALA A 143 -15.84 -23.56 -21.82
C ALA A 143 -15.24 -22.15 -21.75
N LEU A 144 -14.20 -21.96 -20.91
CA LEU A 144 -13.44 -20.72 -20.84
C LEU A 144 -12.71 -20.41 -22.16
N SER A 145 -12.08 -21.36 -22.82
CA SER A 145 -11.29 -21.06 -24.03
C SER A 145 -12.09 -21.00 -25.33
N GLU A 146 -13.16 -21.78 -25.45
CA GLU A 146 -13.85 -22.00 -26.73
C GLU A 146 -15.22 -21.31 -26.81
N SER A 147 -15.83 -20.91 -25.69
CA SER A 147 -17.15 -20.28 -25.73
C SER A 147 -17.09 -18.92 -26.44
N PRO A 148 -17.98 -18.66 -27.41
CA PRO A 148 -18.10 -17.34 -28.03
C PRO A 148 -18.72 -16.30 -27.07
N TYR A 149 -19.44 -16.76 -26.05
CA TYR A 149 -20.17 -15.90 -25.11
C TYR A 149 -19.29 -15.54 -23.91
N GLU A 150 -18.97 -14.25 -23.77
CA GLU A 150 -18.23 -13.70 -22.63
C GLU A 150 -18.85 -14.09 -21.27
N PRO A 151 -20.18 -13.98 -21.03
CA PRO A 151 -20.76 -14.34 -19.73
C PRO A 151 -20.48 -15.79 -19.34
N LEU A 152 -20.46 -16.70 -20.33
CA LEU A 152 -20.19 -18.11 -20.11
C LEU A 152 -18.71 -18.36 -19.82
N ARG A 153 -17.80 -17.66 -20.52
CA ARG A 153 -16.36 -17.71 -20.22
C ARG A 153 -16.07 -17.21 -18.81
N LEU A 154 -16.64 -16.07 -18.43
CA LEU A 154 -16.52 -15.51 -17.09
C LEU A 154 -17.09 -16.46 -16.03
N GLY A 155 -18.29 -16.98 -16.25
CA GLY A 155 -18.91 -17.94 -15.33
C GLY A 155 -18.09 -19.20 -15.14
N ALA A 156 -17.45 -19.73 -16.21
CA ALA A 156 -16.53 -20.86 -16.10
C ALA A 156 -15.28 -20.50 -15.27
N ALA A 157 -14.69 -19.32 -15.48
CA ALA A 157 -13.57 -18.84 -14.69
C ALA A 157 -13.93 -18.65 -13.20
N GLU A 158 -15.10 -18.08 -12.90
CA GLU A 158 -15.62 -17.95 -11.53
C GLU A 158 -15.80 -19.32 -10.85
N THR A 159 -16.35 -20.31 -11.57
CA THR A 159 -16.50 -21.68 -11.06
C THR A 159 -15.15 -22.31 -10.74
N LEU A 160 -14.15 -22.13 -11.62
CA LEU A 160 -12.79 -22.57 -11.37
C LEU A 160 -12.17 -21.87 -10.16
N PHE A 161 -12.41 -20.58 -10.00
CA PHE A 161 -11.93 -19.82 -8.84
C PHE A 161 -12.55 -20.32 -7.52
N ILE A 162 -13.87 -20.59 -7.51
CA ILE A 162 -14.55 -21.22 -6.37
C ILE A 162 -13.94 -22.58 -6.07
N PHE A 163 -13.73 -23.42 -7.09
CA PHE A 163 -13.11 -24.73 -6.91
C PHE A 163 -11.73 -24.64 -6.25
N ILE A 164 -10.87 -23.74 -6.72
CA ILE A 164 -9.51 -23.51 -6.20
C ILE A 164 -9.54 -23.01 -4.74
N LEU A 165 -10.48 -22.13 -4.40
CA LEU A 165 -10.57 -21.50 -3.08
C LEU A 165 -11.29 -22.34 -2.02
N ARG A 166 -12.31 -23.10 -2.42
CA ARG A 166 -13.30 -23.67 -1.48
C ARG A 166 -13.22 -25.19 -1.35
N ILE A 167 -12.64 -25.88 -2.32
CA ILE A 167 -12.57 -27.33 -2.34
C ILE A 167 -11.19 -27.80 -1.89
N SER A 168 -11.15 -28.73 -0.94
CA SER A 168 -9.92 -29.39 -0.47
C SER A 168 -9.14 -29.97 -1.66
N HIS A 169 -7.84 -29.71 -1.72
CA HIS A 169 -6.95 -30.08 -2.84
C HIS A 169 -7.30 -29.46 -4.20
N GLY A 170 -8.29 -28.56 -4.29
CA GLY A 170 -8.72 -27.95 -5.55
C GLY A 170 -7.60 -27.25 -6.30
N ARG A 171 -6.72 -26.54 -5.58
CA ARG A 171 -5.52 -25.90 -6.16
C ARG A 171 -4.61 -26.92 -6.88
N THR A 172 -4.34 -28.05 -6.24
CA THR A 172 -3.45 -29.09 -6.78
C THR A 172 -4.07 -29.79 -7.97
N GLY A 173 -5.37 -30.12 -7.93
CA GLY A 173 -6.08 -30.71 -9.07
C GLY A 173 -6.18 -29.74 -10.26
N PHE A 174 -6.32 -28.44 -10.00
CA PHE A 174 -6.31 -27.44 -11.05
C PHE A 174 -4.93 -27.32 -11.73
N VAL A 175 -3.85 -27.35 -10.96
CA VAL A 175 -2.49 -27.31 -11.51
C VAL A 175 -2.18 -28.57 -12.30
N SER A 176 -2.54 -29.76 -11.80
CA SER A 176 -2.25 -31.04 -12.47
C SER A 176 -2.97 -31.21 -13.83
N THR A 177 -4.09 -30.52 -14.03
CA THR A 177 -4.83 -30.49 -15.31
C THR A 177 -4.30 -29.46 -16.31
N GLY A 178 -3.16 -28.81 -16.01
CA GLY A 178 -2.58 -27.76 -16.86
C GLY A 178 -3.32 -26.42 -16.77
N GLY A 179 -4.07 -26.20 -15.67
CA GLY A 179 -4.87 -25.00 -15.46
C GLY A 179 -4.07 -23.70 -15.50
N VAL A 180 -2.83 -23.68 -14.98
CA VAL A 180 -1.94 -22.49 -15.04
C VAL A 180 -1.70 -22.07 -16.48
N ASN A 181 -1.31 -23.00 -17.35
CA ASN A 181 -1.08 -22.72 -18.76
C ASN A 181 -2.35 -22.23 -19.47
N ALA A 182 -3.52 -22.78 -19.10
CA ALA A 182 -4.80 -22.33 -19.64
C ALA A 182 -5.17 -20.90 -19.19
N MET A 183 -4.92 -20.55 -17.91
CA MET A 183 -5.09 -19.18 -17.42
C MET A 183 -4.14 -18.22 -18.12
N CYS A 184 -2.87 -18.59 -18.30
CA CYS A 184 -1.91 -17.76 -19.02
C CYS A 184 -2.31 -17.50 -20.48
N ARG A 185 -2.85 -18.51 -21.17
CA ARG A 185 -3.39 -18.33 -22.54
C ARG A 185 -4.59 -17.38 -22.55
N SER A 186 -5.52 -17.55 -21.62
CA SER A 186 -6.73 -16.74 -21.53
C SER A 186 -6.41 -15.30 -21.13
N LEU A 187 -5.46 -15.11 -20.20
CA LEU A 187 -4.93 -13.81 -19.79
C LEU A 187 -4.28 -13.05 -20.95
N MET A 188 -3.68 -13.73 -21.93
CA MET A 188 -3.08 -13.05 -23.08
C MET A 188 -4.02 -12.93 -24.29
N GLY A 189 -5.01 -13.81 -24.41
CA GLY A 189 -5.80 -14.00 -25.62
C GLY A 189 -7.26 -13.57 -25.53
N ASP A 190 -7.85 -13.46 -24.33
CA ASP A 190 -9.27 -13.10 -24.20
C ASP A 190 -9.48 -11.60 -24.47
N GLY A 191 -10.51 -11.27 -25.25
CA GLY A 191 -10.89 -9.89 -25.56
C GLY A 191 -11.53 -9.16 -24.37
N SER A 192 -12.09 -9.87 -23.40
CA SER A 192 -12.76 -9.28 -22.24
C SER A 192 -11.80 -9.03 -21.08
N HIS A 193 -11.79 -7.78 -20.59
CA HIS A 193 -11.03 -7.39 -19.41
C HIS A 193 -11.50 -8.11 -18.13
N THR A 194 -12.78 -8.46 -18.02
CA THR A 194 -13.34 -9.12 -16.83
C THR A 194 -12.87 -10.57 -16.74
N VAL A 195 -12.87 -11.28 -17.88
CA VAL A 195 -12.34 -12.65 -17.97
C VAL A 195 -10.85 -12.65 -17.68
N ARG A 196 -10.07 -11.74 -18.29
CA ARG A 196 -8.63 -11.62 -18.02
C ARG A 196 -8.35 -11.33 -16.54
N SER A 197 -9.12 -10.45 -15.90
CA SER A 197 -9.00 -10.14 -14.47
C SER A 197 -9.28 -11.36 -13.58
N MET A 198 -10.31 -12.16 -13.92
CA MET A 198 -10.60 -13.41 -13.20
C MET A 198 -9.47 -14.44 -13.37
N CYS A 199 -8.93 -14.59 -14.57
CA CYS A 199 -7.75 -15.44 -14.82
C CYS A 199 -6.52 -15.00 -14.01
N ALA A 200 -6.25 -13.68 -13.96
CA ALA A 200 -5.18 -13.14 -13.13
C ALA A 200 -5.44 -13.37 -11.63
N SER A 201 -6.69 -13.26 -11.17
CA SER A 201 -7.07 -13.56 -9.77
C SER A 201 -6.81 -15.02 -9.40
N ILE A 202 -7.15 -15.95 -10.30
CA ILE A 202 -6.84 -17.38 -10.14
C ILE A 202 -5.33 -17.59 -10.02
N LEU A 203 -4.53 -16.98 -10.92
CA LEU A 203 -3.07 -17.09 -10.88
C LEU A 203 -2.49 -16.52 -9.57
N ARG A 204 -3.00 -15.38 -9.12
CA ARG A 204 -2.63 -14.73 -7.84
C ARG A 204 -2.96 -15.61 -6.63
N GLU A 205 -4.00 -16.42 -6.69
CA GLU A 205 -4.28 -17.38 -5.61
C GLU A 205 -3.33 -18.59 -5.65
N LEU A 206 -2.98 -19.05 -6.85
CA LEU A 206 -2.11 -20.23 -7.03
C LEU A 206 -0.64 -19.97 -6.67
N VAL A 207 -0.12 -18.76 -6.86
CA VAL A 207 1.29 -18.44 -6.56
C VAL A 207 1.67 -18.74 -5.11
N ASN A 208 0.73 -18.58 -4.17
CA ASN A 208 0.96 -18.82 -2.73
C ASN A 208 1.11 -20.30 -2.36
N THR A 209 0.71 -21.22 -3.25
CA THR A 209 0.74 -22.67 -2.98
C THR A 209 1.55 -23.47 -3.99
N HIS A 210 1.68 -22.98 -5.22
CA HIS A 210 2.32 -23.67 -6.34
C HIS A 210 3.33 -22.73 -7.02
N VAL A 211 4.14 -22.01 -6.24
CA VAL A 211 5.11 -21.02 -6.73
C VAL A 211 6.07 -21.57 -7.80
N ALA A 212 6.35 -22.88 -7.79
CA ALA A 212 7.19 -23.53 -8.81
C ALA A 212 6.67 -23.33 -10.25
N GLU A 213 5.35 -23.27 -10.44
CA GLU A 213 4.72 -23.01 -11.74
C GLU A 213 4.98 -21.58 -12.26
N PHE A 214 5.27 -20.66 -11.34
CA PHE A 214 5.55 -19.24 -11.60
C PHE A 214 7.04 -18.98 -11.82
N ASN A 215 7.90 -19.98 -11.59
CA ASN A 215 9.32 -19.93 -11.94
C ASN A 215 9.57 -20.31 -13.42
N ASN A 216 8.54 -20.80 -14.12
CA ASN A 216 8.63 -21.14 -15.53
C ASN A 216 8.79 -19.85 -16.37
N PRO A 217 9.84 -19.71 -17.22
CA PRO A 217 10.06 -18.53 -18.04
C PRO A 217 8.87 -18.15 -18.93
N ALA A 218 8.09 -19.12 -19.39
CA ALA A 218 6.89 -18.86 -20.18
C ALA A 218 5.80 -18.17 -19.35
N THR A 219 5.56 -18.65 -18.12
CA THR A 219 4.61 -18.05 -17.16
C THR A 219 5.05 -16.64 -16.78
N VAL A 220 6.33 -16.47 -16.43
CA VAL A 220 6.91 -15.15 -16.11
C VAL A 220 6.71 -14.18 -17.26
N LYS A 221 7.01 -14.59 -18.50
CA LYS A 221 6.85 -13.73 -19.69
C LYS A 221 5.40 -13.28 -19.89
N VAL A 222 4.42 -14.13 -19.59
CA VAL A 222 3.00 -13.77 -19.64
C VAL A 222 2.68 -12.75 -18.54
N ILE A 223 3.15 -12.96 -17.32
CA ILE A 223 2.94 -12.02 -16.21
C ILE A 223 3.57 -10.65 -16.50
N LEU A 224 4.80 -10.61 -17.02
CA LEU A 224 5.46 -9.36 -17.42
C LEU A 224 4.68 -8.61 -18.49
N LYS A 225 4.13 -9.32 -19.49
CA LYS A 225 3.27 -8.70 -20.51
C LYS A 225 1.96 -8.16 -19.93
N SER A 226 1.41 -8.82 -18.90
CA SER A 226 0.19 -8.35 -18.25
C SER A 226 0.35 -7.00 -17.52
N LEU A 227 1.60 -6.58 -17.23
CA LEU A 227 1.90 -5.25 -16.69
C LEU A 227 1.58 -4.11 -17.69
N GLU A 228 1.45 -4.44 -18.98
CA GLU A 228 1.09 -3.50 -20.04
C GLU A 228 -0.36 -3.69 -20.52
N ASP A 229 -1.18 -4.46 -19.79
CA ASP A 229 -2.59 -4.69 -20.14
C ASP A 229 -3.38 -3.38 -20.09
N THR A 230 -4.46 -3.27 -20.88
CA THR A 230 -5.36 -2.12 -20.90
C THR A 230 -6.20 -2.00 -19.62
N SER A 231 -6.51 -3.12 -18.97
CA SER A 231 -7.26 -3.18 -17.72
C SER A 231 -6.38 -2.90 -16.49
N ALA A 232 -6.82 -1.95 -15.65
CA ALA A 232 -6.13 -1.65 -14.40
C ALA A 232 -6.07 -2.86 -13.46
N ASP A 233 -7.17 -3.61 -13.33
CA ASP A 233 -7.23 -4.79 -12.45
C ASP A 233 -6.22 -5.86 -12.87
N VAL A 234 -6.08 -6.08 -14.19
CA VAL A 234 -5.11 -7.04 -14.74
C VAL A 234 -3.68 -6.59 -14.46
N ARG A 235 -3.38 -5.30 -14.66
CA ARG A 235 -2.05 -4.76 -14.32
C ARG A 235 -1.76 -4.90 -12.82
N THR A 236 -2.71 -4.53 -11.96
CA THR A 236 -2.58 -4.67 -10.49
C THR A 236 -2.29 -6.11 -10.10
N LEU A 237 -3.09 -7.07 -10.59
CA LEU A 237 -2.91 -8.49 -10.28
C LEU A 237 -1.60 -9.03 -10.86
N GLY A 238 -1.23 -8.63 -12.08
CA GLY A 238 0.06 -8.98 -12.69
C GLY A 238 1.25 -8.53 -11.84
N VAL A 239 1.19 -7.31 -11.32
CA VAL A 239 2.19 -6.77 -10.39
C VAL A 239 2.23 -7.60 -9.10
N GLU A 240 1.09 -7.87 -8.48
CA GLU A 240 1.02 -8.63 -7.22
C GLU A 240 1.53 -10.07 -7.37
N ILE A 241 1.23 -10.73 -8.49
CA ILE A 241 1.74 -12.07 -8.80
C ILE A 241 3.27 -12.02 -8.85
N LEU A 242 3.85 -11.05 -9.56
CA LEU A 242 5.30 -10.93 -9.69
C LEU A 242 5.97 -10.60 -8.34
N GLU A 243 5.38 -9.71 -7.55
CA GLU A 243 5.82 -9.37 -6.20
C GLU A 243 5.84 -10.62 -5.29
N GLN A 244 4.74 -11.39 -5.27
CA GLN A 244 4.63 -12.61 -4.48
C GLN A 244 5.60 -13.69 -4.95
N THR A 245 5.77 -13.83 -6.27
CA THR A 245 6.70 -14.79 -6.87
C THR A 245 8.15 -14.48 -6.44
N LEU A 246 8.56 -13.20 -6.46
CA LEU A 246 9.89 -12.77 -6.01
C LEU A 246 10.13 -12.97 -4.51
N ARG A 247 9.08 -12.78 -3.68
CA ARG A 247 9.18 -13.02 -2.23
C ARG A 247 9.29 -14.49 -1.87
N LEU A 248 8.55 -15.35 -2.55
CA LEU A 248 8.46 -16.78 -2.22
C LEU A 248 9.59 -17.62 -2.85
N CYS A 249 10.17 -17.16 -3.96
CA CYS A 249 11.15 -17.91 -4.74
C CYS A 249 12.32 -17.04 -5.19
N THR A 250 12.94 -16.34 -4.25
CA THR A 250 13.93 -15.31 -4.56
C THR A 250 15.10 -15.80 -5.41
N SER A 251 15.66 -16.98 -5.13
CA SER A 251 16.83 -17.51 -5.84
C SER A 251 16.53 -17.97 -7.27
N SER A 252 15.37 -18.60 -7.52
CA SER A 252 14.99 -19.10 -8.84
C SER A 252 14.46 -17.99 -9.75
N VAL A 253 13.75 -17.01 -9.19
CA VAL A 253 13.10 -15.92 -9.94
C VAL A 253 14.03 -14.71 -10.07
N ALA A 254 15.17 -14.69 -9.37
CA ALA A 254 16.19 -13.66 -9.58
C ALA A 254 16.63 -13.54 -11.06
N CYS A 255 16.49 -14.60 -11.87
CA CYS A 255 16.71 -14.54 -13.32
C CYS A 255 15.81 -13.51 -14.02
N VAL A 256 14.61 -13.24 -13.50
CA VAL A 256 13.71 -12.19 -14.02
C VAL A 256 14.33 -10.80 -13.84
N LEU A 257 15.04 -10.58 -12.73
CA LEU A 257 15.75 -9.34 -12.47
C LEU A 257 17.10 -9.26 -13.21
N GLN A 258 17.63 -10.38 -13.72
CA GLN A 258 18.80 -10.34 -14.61
C GLN A 258 18.45 -9.66 -15.94
N ASP A 259 17.25 -9.90 -16.46
CA ASP A 259 16.63 -9.07 -17.52
C ASP A 259 15.89 -7.88 -16.91
N ALA A 260 16.64 -7.03 -16.20
CA ALA A 260 16.09 -5.88 -15.48
C ALA A 260 15.24 -4.96 -16.37
N GLN A 261 15.57 -4.87 -17.66
CA GLN A 261 14.82 -4.04 -18.61
C GLN A 261 13.37 -4.51 -18.78
N SER A 262 13.13 -5.84 -18.80
CA SER A 262 11.79 -6.42 -18.96
C SER A 262 10.84 -6.06 -17.80
N VAL A 263 11.38 -5.84 -16.61
CA VAL A 263 10.61 -5.47 -15.40
C VAL A 263 10.55 -3.95 -15.22
N LEU A 264 11.69 -3.27 -15.32
CA LEU A 264 11.79 -1.85 -15.01
C LEU A 264 11.12 -0.96 -16.06
N LEU A 265 11.06 -1.36 -17.33
CA LEU A 265 10.42 -0.56 -18.36
C LEU A 265 8.89 -0.44 -18.17
N PRO A 266 8.13 -1.54 -17.99
CA PRO A 266 6.72 -1.45 -17.60
C PRO A 266 6.53 -0.71 -16.27
N LEU A 267 7.34 -1.02 -15.25
CA LEU A 267 7.24 -0.35 -13.94
C LEU A 267 7.43 1.17 -14.04
N ARG A 268 8.42 1.63 -14.80
CA ARG A 268 8.67 3.06 -15.02
C ARG A 268 7.44 3.72 -15.65
N ARG A 269 6.85 3.13 -16.69
CA ARG A 269 5.65 3.68 -17.34
C ARG A 269 4.48 3.76 -16.37
N ILE A 270 4.28 2.71 -15.56
CA ILE A 270 3.23 2.69 -14.55
C ILE A 270 3.43 3.81 -13.52
N LEU A 271 4.64 3.92 -12.97
CA LEU A 271 4.95 4.88 -11.92
C LEU A 271 4.90 6.34 -12.41
N ASP A 272 5.16 6.56 -13.69
CA ASP A 272 5.12 7.88 -14.35
C ASP A 272 3.69 8.33 -14.63
N ASP A 273 2.93 7.53 -15.38
CA ASP A 273 1.71 8.01 -16.07
C ASP A 273 0.47 7.12 -15.91
N ASP A 274 0.49 6.05 -15.10
CA ASP A 274 -0.72 5.23 -14.91
C ASP A 274 -1.80 6.02 -14.15
N PRO A 275 -3.03 6.09 -14.69
CA PRO A 275 -4.13 6.80 -14.03
C PRO A 275 -4.67 6.06 -12.80
N SER A 276 -4.41 4.76 -12.65
CA SER A 276 -4.92 3.97 -11.54
C SER A 276 -4.00 4.04 -10.32
N VAL A 277 -4.53 4.57 -9.23
CA VAL A 277 -3.83 4.63 -7.93
C VAL A 277 -3.44 3.23 -7.45
N GLU A 278 -4.31 2.23 -7.62
CA GLU A 278 -4.05 0.86 -7.20
C GLU A 278 -2.88 0.23 -7.96
N VAL A 279 -2.81 0.48 -9.27
CA VAL A 279 -1.71 -0.02 -10.11
C VAL A 279 -0.39 0.63 -9.70
N VAL A 280 -0.38 1.95 -9.45
CA VAL A 280 0.82 2.68 -8.98
C VAL A 280 1.29 2.18 -7.60
N VAL A 281 0.35 1.96 -6.67
CA VAL A 281 0.66 1.45 -5.33
C VAL A 281 1.25 0.04 -5.41
N SER A 282 0.68 -0.85 -6.21
CA SER A 282 1.23 -2.18 -6.44
C SER A 282 2.59 -2.11 -7.11
N ALA A 283 2.77 -1.27 -8.13
CA ALA A 283 4.05 -1.13 -8.84
C ALA A 283 5.16 -0.61 -7.94
N ALA A 284 4.84 0.32 -7.03
CA ALA A 284 5.77 0.76 -6.00
C ALA A 284 6.17 -0.40 -5.07
N ARG A 285 5.21 -1.20 -4.56
CA ARG A 285 5.50 -2.39 -3.73
C ARG A 285 6.36 -3.44 -4.44
N LEU A 286 6.13 -3.65 -5.74
CA LEU A 286 6.96 -4.51 -6.56
C LEU A 286 8.38 -3.92 -6.69
N LEU A 287 8.51 -2.62 -6.97
CA LEU A 287 9.81 -1.95 -7.02
C LEU A 287 10.58 -2.09 -5.69
N GLU A 288 9.91 -1.91 -4.55
CA GLU A 288 10.47 -2.15 -3.22
C GLU A 288 11.06 -3.57 -3.12
N THR A 289 10.26 -4.58 -3.46
CA THR A 289 10.67 -5.99 -3.44
C THR A 289 11.82 -6.25 -4.42
N CYS A 290 11.80 -5.67 -5.62
CA CYS A 290 12.90 -5.80 -6.58
C CYS A 290 14.20 -5.20 -6.03
N CYS A 291 14.15 -4.07 -5.32
CA CYS A 291 15.34 -3.46 -4.72
C CYS A 291 15.95 -4.35 -3.64
N GLU A 292 15.10 -4.88 -2.73
CA GLU A 292 15.54 -5.79 -1.66
C GLU A 292 16.17 -7.06 -2.24
N VAL A 293 15.53 -7.68 -3.24
CA VAL A 293 16.06 -8.88 -3.91
C VAL A 293 17.35 -8.57 -4.67
N ALA A 294 17.40 -7.47 -5.43
CA ALA A 294 18.57 -7.11 -6.21
C ALA A 294 19.79 -6.80 -5.33
N ASP A 295 19.60 -6.17 -4.17
CA ASP A 295 20.65 -5.92 -3.18
C ASP A 295 21.15 -7.24 -2.58
N MET A 296 20.23 -8.07 -2.10
CA MET A 296 20.55 -9.38 -1.51
C MET A 296 21.29 -10.31 -2.48
N MET A 297 20.97 -10.24 -3.77
CA MET A 297 21.56 -11.06 -4.82
C MET A 297 22.72 -10.35 -5.56
N HIS A 298 23.11 -9.14 -5.12
CA HIS A 298 24.15 -8.32 -5.74
C HIS A 298 23.98 -8.10 -7.27
N LEU A 299 22.75 -7.87 -7.71
CA LEU A 299 22.40 -7.69 -9.13
C LEU A 299 22.76 -6.29 -9.62
N HIS A 300 24.04 -6.05 -9.88
CA HIS A 300 24.56 -4.78 -10.40
C HIS A 300 23.87 -4.31 -11.69
N THR A 301 23.51 -5.21 -12.59
CA THR A 301 22.77 -4.88 -13.82
C THR A 301 21.45 -4.19 -13.52
N PHE A 302 20.70 -4.63 -12.51
CA PHE A 302 19.44 -4.01 -12.09
C PHE A 302 19.63 -2.54 -11.69
N PHE A 303 20.57 -2.26 -10.78
CA PHE A 303 20.83 -0.90 -10.32
C PHE A 303 21.39 0.01 -11.42
N LYS A 304 22.22 -0.53 -12.32
CA LYS A 304 22.66 0.19 -13.53
C LYS A 304 21.48 0.64 -14.37
N PHE A 305 20.48 -0.23 -14.56
CA PHE A 305 19.27 0.12 -15.30
C PHE A 305 18.41 1.15 -14.56
N VAL A 306 18.21 1.02 -13.25
CA VAL A 306 17.52 2.02 -12.41
C VAL A 306 18.07 3.43 -12.64
N VAL A 307 19.40 3.57 -12.58
CA VAL A 307 20.11 4.83 -12.82
C VAL A 307 19.88 5.33 -14.25
N SER A 308 20.07 4.47 -15.25
CA SER A 308 19.93 4.83 -16.67
C SER A 308 18.51 5.24 -17.06
N MET A 309 17.49 4.69 -16.39
CA MET A 309 16.08 4.96 -16.65
C MET A 309 15.56 6.22 -15.96
N GLY A 310 16.38 6.85 -15.09
CA GLY A 310 16.01 8.04 -14.34
C GLY A 310 14.85 7.80 -13.38
N LEU A 311 14.77 6.61 -12.78
CA LEU A 311 13.60 6.20 -11.99
C LEU A 311 13.38 7.10 -10.76
N VAL A 312 14.45 7.63 -10.17
CA VAL A 312 14.39 8.62 -9.08
C VAL A 312 13.68 9.90 -9.52
N LYS A 313 13.99 10.40 -10.72
CA LYS A 313 13.34 11.59 -11.28
C LYS A 313 11.85 11.34 -11.50
N VAL A 314 11.50 10.17 -12.06
CA VAL A 314 10.09 9.77 -12.28
C VAL A 314 9.33 9.75 -10.95
N LEU A 315 9.87 9.06 -9.93
CA LEU A 315 9.22 8.98 -8.62
C LEU A 315 9.05 10.35 -7.99
N LEU A 316 10.11 11.18 -7.95
CA LEU A 316 10.06 12.50 -7.31
C LEU A 316 9.10 13.46 -8.00
N LEU A 317 9.14 13.56 -9.33
CA LEU A 317 8.25 14.47 -10.06
C LEU A 317 6.77 14.12 -9.86
N ARG A 318 6.45 12.83 -9.71
CA ARG A 318 5.08 12.32 -9.51
C ARG A 318 4.64 12.19 -8.06
N ILE A 319 5.52 12.42 -7.07
CA ILE A 319 5.12 12.48 -5.65
C ILE A 319 4.20 13.68 -5.37
N ARG A 320 4.24 14.71 -6.24
CA ARG A 320 3.41 15.91 -6.16
C ARG A 320 1.91 15.63 -6.33
N ASP A 321 1.55 14.52 -6.97
CA ASP A 321 0.15 14.11 -7.15
C ASP A 321 -0.55 13.81 -5.81
N GLY A 322 0.24 13.45 -4.78
CA GLY A 322 -0.26 13.15 -3.44
C GLY A 322 -1.04 11.85 -3.36
N GLY A 323 -1.77 11.70 -2.24
CA GLY A 323 -2.57 10.51 -1.96
C GLY A 323 -1.71 9.26 -1.76
N GLU A 324 -2.33 8.09 -1.90
CA GLU A 324 -1.67 6.81 -1.69
C GLU A 324 -0.59 6.53 -2.73
N ALA A 325 -0.80 6.96 -3.98
CA ALA A 325 0.20 6.89 -5.03
C ALA A 325 1.45 7.70 -4.66
N GLY A 326 1.28 8.95 -4.18
CA GLY A 326 2.39 9.76 -3.70
C GLY A 326 3.13 9.15 -2.52
N ALA A 327 2.40 8.57 -1.56
CA ALA A 327 3.00 7.87 -0.42
C ALA A 327 3.79 6.63 -0.83
N ALA A 328 3.24 5.81 -1.73
CA ALA A 328 3.89 4.61 -2.24
C ALA A 328 5.14 4.95 -3.07
N ARG A 329 5.09 6.01 -3.91
CA ARG A 329 6.26 6.51 -4.64
C ARG A 329 7.36 7.00 -3.71
N ALA A 330 7.01 7.71 -2.63
CA ALA A 330 7.98 8.18 -1.65
C ALA A 330 8.68 7.02 -0.93
N ARG A 331 7.92 5.97 -0.58
CA ARG A 331 8.48 4.75 0.01
C ARG A 331 9.37 3.97 -0.97
N GLY A 332 8.93 3.83 -2.23
CA GLY A 332 9.75 3.24 -3.30
C GLY A 332 11.06 4.01 -3.53
N LEU A 333 11.01 5.35 -3.46
CA LEU A 333 12.20 6.19 -3.52
C LEU A 333 13.13 5.96 -2.33
N ARG A 334 12.61 5.88 -1.10
CA ARG A 334 13.42 5.58 0.09
C ARG A 334 14.17 4.26 -0.09
N LEU A 335 13.47 3.20 -0.50
CA LEU A 335 14.09 1.88 -0.65
C LEU A 335 15.09 1.82 -1.79
N LEU A 336 14.86 2.55 -2.89
CA LEU A 336 15.88 2.75 -3.91
C LEU A 336 17.15 3.41 -3.36
N ILE A 337 17.02 4.48 -2.57
CA ILE A 337 18.16 5.18 -1.96
C ILE A 337 18.89 4.27 -0.96
N GLN A 338 18.16 3.45 -0.21
CA GLN A 338 18.71 2.56 0.81
C GLN A 338 19.47 1.37 0.21
N HIS A 339 18.91 0.73 -0.83
CA HIS A 339 19.44 -0.52 -1.38
C HIS A 339 20.39 -0.35 -2.56
N THR A 340 20.38 0.81 -3.24
CA THR A 340 21.28 1.03 -4.38
C THR A 340 22.73 1.15 -3.89
N PRO A 341 23.67 0.35 -4.42
CA PRO A 341 25.08 0.45 -4.04
C PRO A 341 25.65 1.85 -4.30
N ALA A 342 26.54 2.31 -3.42
CA ALA A 342 27.12 3.64 -3.49
C ALA A 342 27.85 3.95 -4.81
N SER A 343 28.38 2.92 -5.49
CA SER A 343 29.05 3.05 -6.80
C SER A 343 28.17 3.58 -7.91
N TYR A 344 26.84 3.51 -7.74
CA TYR A 344 25.86 4.07 -8.68
C TYR A 344 25.53 5.54 -8.41
N GLU A 345 26.02 6.10 -7.30
CA GLU A 345 25.86 7.50 -6.90
C GLU A 345 24.40 7.99 -7.04
N LEU A 346 23.40 7.16 -6.73
CA LEU A 346 21.99 7.50 -6.94
C LEU A 346 21.57 8.84 -6.32
N PRO A 347 22.01 9.21 -5.08
CA PRO A 347 21.72 10.53 -4.52
C PRO A 347 22.25 11.69 -5.36
N ARG A 348 23.35 11.49 -6.10
CA ARG A 348 23.92 12.49 -6.99
C ARG A 348 22.91 12.91 -8.07
N GLN A 349 22.05 12.01 -8.56
CA GLN A 349 20.98 12.37 -9.49
C GLN A 349 19.94 13.32 -8.88
N ILE A 350 19.72 13.25 -7.57
CA ILE A 350 18.80 14.16 -6.86
C ILE A 350 19.44 15.54 -6.71
N PHE A 351 20.72 15.59 -6.35
CA PHE A 351 21.40 16.85 -6.02
C PHE A 351 21.85 17.65 -7.24
N HIS A 352 22.16 17.00 -8.36
CA HIS A 352 22.56 17.70 -9.59
C HIS A 352 21.40 18.12 -10.48
N ASP A 353 20.20 17.55 -10.30
CA ASP A 353 19.00 18.00 -10.98
C ASP A 353 18.25 18.98 -10.07
N THR A 354 18.40 20.28 -10.34
CA THR A 354 17.80 21.36 -9.54
C THR A 354 16.29 21.24 -9.40
N GLU A 355 15.60 20.73 -10.44
CA GLU A 355 14.16 20.51 -10.39
C GLU A 355 13.82 19.41 -9.38
N VAL A 356 14.53 18.28 -9.45
CA VAL A 356 14.34 17.12 -8.58
C VAL A 356 14.64 17.48 -7.12
N LEU A 357 15.76 18.18 -6.87
CA LEU A 357 16.10 18.68 -5.54
C LEU A 357 15.02 19.63 -5.00
N ALA A 358 14.55 20.57 -5.83
CA ALA A 358 13.50 21.50 -5.44
C ALA A 358 12.19 20.79 -5.10
N VAL A 359 11.81 19.73 -5.82
CA VAL A 359 10.63 18.91 -5.51
C VAL A 359 10.76 18.29 -4.12
N LEU A 360 11.90 17.66 -3.84
CA LEU A 360 12.18 16.99 -2.58
C LEU A 360 12.14 17.97 -1.40
N LEU A 361 12.88 19.07 -1.48
CA LEU A 361 12.97 20.06 -0.42
C LEU A 361 11.65 20.78 -0.20
N LYS A 362 10.93 21.15 -1.28
CA LYS A 362 9.61 21.75 -1.17
C LYS A 362 8.61 20.78 -0.52
N GLY A 363 8.63 19.50 -0.90
CA GLY A 363 7.79 18.47 -0.31
C GLY A 363 7.96 18.37 1.21
N ILE A 364 9.21 18.43 1.69
CA ILE A 364 9.54 18.43 3.12
C ILE A 364 9.06 19.70 3.82
N VAL A 365 9.26 20.88 3.22
CA VAL A 365 8.83 22.15 3.83
C VAL A 365 7.31 22.26 3.87
N ASP A 366 6.61 21.86 2.81
CA ASP A 366 5.15 21.82 2.79
C ASP A 366 4.62 20.82 3.82
N ALA A 367 5.27 19.65 3.95
CA ALA A 367 4.98 18.68 4.99
C ALA A 367 5.14 19.24 6.42
N GLY A 368 6.26 19.90 6.72
CA GLY A 368 6.51 20.54 8.01
C GLY A 368 5.54 21.69 8.33
N ARG A 369 4.91 22.28 7.30
CA ARG A 369 3.86 23.31 7.44
C ARG A 369 2.44 22.72 7.48
N GLY A 370 2.30 21.39 7.40
CA GLY A 370 1.00 20.71 7.36
C GLY A 370 0.21 21.01 6.08
N ARG A 371 0.87 21.36 4.98
CA ARG A 371 0.23 21.64 3.69
C ARG A 371 0.06 20.34 2.91
N THR A 372 -1.18 19.87 2.83
CA THR A 372 -1.55 18.68 2.06
C THR A 372 -1.96 19.08 0.64
N THR A 373 -1.93 18.11 -0.28
CA THR A 373 -2.58 18.30 -1.58
C THR A 373 -4.12 18.25 -1.40
N PRO A 374 -4.91 18.97 -2.23
CA PRO A 374 -6.37 18.95 -2.10
C PRO A 374 -6.93 17.54 -2.29
N GLY A 375 -7.73 17.06 -1.32
CA GLY A 375 -8.33 15.72 -1.35
C GLY A 375 -7.43 14.59 -0.85
N GLU A 376 -6.17 14.87 -0.50
CA GLU A 376 -5.26 13.86 0.03
C GLU A 376 -5.66 13.41 1.43
N GLU A 377 -5.78 12.09 1.61
CA GLU A 377 -6.02 11.51 2.92
C GLU A 377 -4.86 11.83 3.88
N PHE A 378 -5.19 12.22 5.10
CA PHE A 378 -4.21 12.64 6.10
C PHE A 378 -3.14 11.56 6.37
N ALA A 379 -3.53 10.29 6.38
CA ALA A 379 -2.60 9.17 6.57
C ALA A 379 -1.59 9.06 5.42
N ALA A 380 -2.06 9.15 4.18
CA ALA A 380 -1.18 9.13 3.01
C ALA A 380 -0.22 10.32 3.02
N PHE A 381 -0.72 11.52 3.37
CA PHE A 381 0.12 12.69 3.57
C PHE A 381 1.21 12.47 4.63
N GLN A 382 0.87 11.90 5.79
CA GLN A 382 1.84 11.63 6.85
C GLN A 382 2.91 10.63 6.43
N ILE A 383 2.51 9.53 5.80
CA ILE A 383 3.44 8.52 5.28
C ILE A 383 4.37 9.15 4.25
N LYS A 384 3.81 9.81 3.22
CA LYS A 384 4.59 10.51 2.20
C LYS A 384 5.59 11.49 2.81
N SER A 385 5.14 12.30 3.76
CA SER A 385 5.96 13.31 4.43
C SER A 385 7.13 12.69 5.20
N LEU A 386 6.85 11.64 5.98
CA LEU A 386 7.86 10.91 6.73
C LEU A 386 8.87 10.23 5.80
N GLU A 387 8.40 9.57 4.73
CA GLU A 387 9.26 8.93 3.74
C GLU A 387 10.20 9.92 3.06
N LEU A 388 9.72 11.11 2.68
CA LEU A 388 10.58 12.17 2.11
C LEU A 388 11.62 12.68 3.11
N ALA A 389 11.24 12.86 4.38
CA ALA A 389 12.17 13.26 5.44
C ALA A 389 13.26 12.20 5.66
N ILE A 390 12.87 10.92 5.65
CA ILE A 390 13.80 9.79 5.76
C ILE A 390 14.71 9.73 4.52
N CYS A 391 14.19 9.93 3.30
CA CYS A 391 15.02 9.98 2.09
C CYS A 391 16.16 11.00 2.22
N VAL A 392 15.83 12.25 2.58
CA VAL A 392 16.86 13.28 2.78
C VAL A 392 17.81 12.89 3.91
N ALA A 393 17.30 12.46 5.06
CA ALA A 393 18.14 12.11 6.19
C ALA A 393 19.10 10.95 5.87
N ILE A 394 18.66 9.91 5.12
CA ILE A 394 19.52 8.82 4.64
C ILE A 394 20.61 9.38 3.73
N ILE A 395 20.28 10.21 2.75
CA ILE A 395 21.29 10.80 1.85
C ILE A 395 22.32 11.61 2.66
N LEU A 396 21.87 12.42 3.62
CA LEU A 396 22.77 13.19 4.48
C LEU A 396 23.65 12.31 5.37
N THR A 397 23.21 11.09 5.72
CA THR A 397 24.06 10.12 6.43
C THR A 397 25.11 9.48 5.51
N GLN A 398 24.88 9.41 4.19
CA GLN A 398 25.73 8.63 3.28
C GLN A 398 27.09 9.27 2.98
N SER A 399 27.18 10.60 2.83
CA SER A 399 28.43 11.27 2.47
C SER A 399 28.50 12.73 2.97
N PRO A 400 29.68 13.22 3.42
CA PRO A 400 29.92 14.64 3.69
C PRO A 400 29.69 15.52 2.46
N GLU A 401 29.96 15.03 1.27
CA GLU A 401 29.84 15.80 0.03
C GLU A 401 28.39 16.24 -0.23
N TYR A 402 27.42 15.35 0.02
CA TYR A 402 26.01 15.70 -0.11
C TYR A 402 25.59 16.76 0.91
N ARG A 403 26.19 16.75 2.11
CA ARG A 403 25.96 17.78 3.13
C ARG A 403 26.54 19.12 2.68
N GLU A 404 27.77 19.13 2.17
CA GLU A 404 28.44 20.33 1.66
C GLU A 404 27.70 20.95 0.47
N VAL A 405 27.26 20.13 -0.49
CA VAL A 405 26.46 20.59 -1.63
C VAL A 405 25.16 21.22 -1.14
N LEU A 406 24.43 20.59 -0.20
CA LEU A 406 23.20 21.16 0.33
C LEU A 406 23.42 22.47 1.09
N MET A 407 24.52 22.54 1.84
CA MET A 407 24.94 23.74 2.57
C MET A 407 25.25 24.89 1.63
N GLU A 408 25.98 24.66 0.54
CA GLU A 408 26.31 25.69 -0.44
C GLU A 408 25.08 26.13 -1.23
N GLU A 409 24.21 25.20 -1.66
CA GLU A 409 22.94 25.54 -2.36
C GLU A 409 21.99 26.38 -1.50
N LEU A 410 21.96 26.15 -0.18
CA LEU A 410 21.07 26.86 0.75
C LEU A 410 21.75 28.00 1.51
N LYS A 411 23.01 28.30 1.20
CA LYS A 411 23.80 29.35 1.86
C LYS A 411 23.16 30.73 1.75
N GLU A 412 22.57 31.02 0.59
CA GLU A 412 21.84 32.26 0.32
C GLU A 412 20.41 32.26 0.90
N TYR A 413 19.93 31.12 1.42
CA TYR A 413 18.56 30.92 1.89
C TYR A 413 18.52 30.31 3.31
N PRO A 414 19.07 30.97 4.34
CA PRO A 414 19.17 30.40 5.70
C PRO A 414 17.80 30.09 6.33
N GLN A 415 16.76 30.85 5.97
CA GLN A 415 15.40 30.59 6.43
C GLN A 415 14.84 29.28 5.86
N TRP A 416 15.19 28.93 4.61
CA TRP A 416 14.83 27.66 3.99
C TRP A 416 15.61 26.50 4.63
N ALA A 417 16.92 26.67 4.84
CA ALA A 417 17.72 25.70 5.57
C ALA A 417 17.12 25.39 6.96
N ALA A 418 16.72 26.41 7.70
CA ALA A 418 16.05 26.25 9.00
C ALA A 418 14.68 25.56 8.86
N ALA A 419 13.88 25.91 7.85
CA ALA A 419 12.58 25.29 7.62
C ALA A 419 12.70 23.81 7.27
N ILE A 420 13.66 23.44 6.42
CA ILE A 420 13.95 22.06 6.04
C ILE A 420 14.41 21.28 7.28
N LYS A 421 15.39 21.79 8.03
CA LYS A 421 15.87 21.19 9.28
C LYS A 421 14.72 20.91 10.25
N ASN A 422 13.92 21.92 10.54
CA ASN A 422 12.82 21.82 11.51
C ASN A 422 11.75 20.84 11.03
N ALA A 423 11.44 20.83 9.73
CA ALA A 423 10.49 19.89 9.14
C ALA A 423 10.99 18.44 9.23
N VAL A 424 12.24 18.16 8.81
CA VAL A 424 12.83 16.81 8.90
C VAL A 424 12.85 16.33 10.35
N ILE A 425 13.38 17.13 11.28
CA ILE A 425 13.44 16.75 12.71
C ILE A 425 12.03 16.54 13.28
N SER A 426 11.07 17.42 12.97
CA SER A 426 9.69 17.27 13.43
C SER A 426 9.03 16.01 12.89
N LEU A 427 9.27 15.65 11.63
CA LEU A 427 8.68 14.46 11.01
C LEU A 427 9.32 13.18 11.57
N LEU A 428 10.65 13.15 11.73
CA LEU A 428 11.34 12.03 12.37
C LEU A 428 10.88 11.84 13.83
N ASN A 429 10.74 12.92 14.59
CA ASN A 429 10.24 12.88 15.98
C ASN A 429 8.77 12.42 16.08
N ALA A 430 7.98 12.60 15.03
CA ALA A 430 6.57 12.20 15.01
C ALA A 430 6.37 10.72 14.65
N ALA A 431 7.39 10.05 14.13
CA ALA A 431 7.33 8.64 13.73
C ALA A 431 7.40 7.70 14.93
N SER A 432 6.71 6.55 14.84
CA SER A 432 6.98 5.43 15.75
C SER A 432 8.41 4.93 15.52
N LEU A 433 9.07 4.48 16.59
CA LEU A 433 10.38 3.85 16.49
C LEU A 433 10.34 2.61 15.58
N ASP A 434 9.21 1.91 15.48
CA ASP A 434 9.04 0.75 14.61
C ASP A 434 9.27 1.06 13.12
N TYR A 435 9.13 2.34 12.71
CA TYR A 435 9.37 2.76 11.34
C TYR A 435 10.84 2.61 10.92
N PHE A 436 11.77 2.61 11.88
CA PHE A 436 13.21 2.57 11.62
C PHE A 436 13.80 1.15 11.69
N VAL A 437 12.97 0.12 11.95
CA VAL A 437 13.39 -1.29 12.11
C VAL A 437 14.12 -1.81 10.87
N ASN A 438 13.62 -1.47 9.68
CA ASN A 438 14.10 -1.99 8.40
C ASN A 438 15.06 -1.03 7.67
N ILE A 439 15.63 -0.04 8.38
CA ILE A 439 16.56 0.93 7.79
C ILE A 439 18.00 0.51 8.12
N GLU A 440 18.76 0.15 7.09
CA GLU A 440 20.21 -0.04 7.17
C GLU A 440 20.92 1.19 6.60
N LEU A 441 21.78 1.81 7.40
CA LEU A 441 22.52 3.02 7.01
C LEU A 441 23.93 2.63 6.60
N ARG A 442 24.23 2.70 5.30
CA ARG A 442 25.58 2.52 4.77
C ARG A 442 26.10 3.85 4.25
N ASP A 443 27.37 4.16 4.49
CA ASP A 443 28.01 5.30 3.83
C ASP A 443 28.47 4.97 2.40
N VAL A 444 28.94 5.98 1.67
CA VAL A 444 29.44 5.79 0.29
C VAL A 444 30.66 4.86 0.18
N THR A 445 31.32 4.56 1.30
CA THR A 445 32.45 3.61 1.36
C THR A 445 31.99 2.18 1.68
N GLY A 446 30.68 1.96 1.83
CA GLY A 446 30.06 0.68 2.19
C GLY A 446 30.03 0.39 3.68
N HIS A 447 30.56 1.29 4.52
CA HIS A 447 30.64 1.12 5.97
C HIS A 447 29.24 1.20 6.60
N HIS A 448 28.89 0.23 7.44
CA HIS A 448 27.58 0.10 8.05
C HIS A 448 27.47 0.96 9.33
N LEU A 449 26.86 2.15 9.21
CA LEU A 449 26.85 3.19 10.25
C LEU A 449 25.99 2.85 11.47
N ASN A 450 24.89 2.11 11.30
CA ASN A 450 23.99 1.71 12.39
C ASN A 450 24.20 0.26 12.84
N ALA A 451 25.36 -0.34 12.54
CA ALA A 451 25.77 -1.58 13.17
C ALA A 451 26.01 -1.38 14.67
N LEU A 452 25.48 -2.26 15.51
CA LEU A 452 25.61 -2.14 16.98
C LEU A 452 27.00 -2.48 17.50
N HIS A 453 27.82 -3.16 16.70
CA HIS A 453 29.10 -3.67 17.14
C HIS A 453 30.09 -2.52 17.37
N GLY A 454 30.61 -2.41 18.60
CA GLY A 454 31.57 -1.36 18.98
C GLY A 454 30.95 -0.01 19.34
N VAL A 455 29.62 0.12 19.35
CA VAL A 455 28.95 1.35 19.81
C VAL A 455 28.93 1.37 21.34
N PRO A 456 29.58 2.35 22.01
CA PRO A 456 29.47 2.49 23.46
C PRO A 456 28.09 3.08 23.82
N TRP A 457 27.43 2.47 24.79
CA TRP A 457 26.11 2.85 25.28
C TRP A 457 26.21 3.41 26.71
N GLU A 458 25.44 4.46 26.97
CA GLU A 458 25.21 5.00 28.31
C GLU A 458 24.19 4.15 29.07
N ALA A 459 24.09 4.36 30.39
CA ALA A 459 23.19 3.60 31.27
C ALA A 459 21.69 3.72 30.92
N ASP A 460 21.30 4.79 30.22
CA ASP A 460 19.94 5.03 29.75
C ASP A 460 19.64 4.38 28.38
N ASN A 461 20.53 3.52 27.88
CA ASN A 461 20.47 2.93 26.54
C ASN A 461 20.45 3.98 25.42
N THR A 462 21.23 5.06 25.59
CA THR A 462 21.58 5.99 24.50
C THR A 462 23.03 5.79 24.07
N PRO A 463 23.38 5.93 22.78
CA PRO A 463 24.76 5.86 22.34
C PRO A 463 25.53 7.09 22.80
N GLN A 464 26.80 6.93 23.20
CA GLN A 464 27.63 8.05 23.63
C GLN A 464 27.74 9.09 22.51
N ARG A 465 27.43 10.36 22.81
CA ARG A 465 27.45 11.43 21.79
C ARG A 465 28.82 11.56 21.11
N VAL A 466 29.90 11.45 21.88
CA VAL A 466 31.29 11.54 21.37
C VAL A 466 31.56 10.49 20.28
N TYR A 467 31.00 9.28 20.43
CA TYR A 467 31.11 8.24 19.42
C TYR A 467 30.42 8.64 18.11
N ILE A 468 29.20 9.19 18.17
CA ILE A 468 28.47 9.64 16.98
C ILE A 468 29.25 10.74 16.23
N TYR A 469 29.80 11.73 16.95
CA TYR A 469 30.67 12.74 16.33
C TYR A 469 31.89 12.12 15.64
N ARG A 470 32.58 11.20 16.34
CA ARG A 470 33.75 10.49 15.81
C ARG A 470 33.38 9.68 14.55
N LEU A 471 32.25 8.98 14.54
CA LEU A 471 31.79 8.17 13.41
C LEU A 471 31.67 9.01 12.13
N PHE A 472 31.11 10.22 12.21
CA PHE A 472 30.99 11.14 11.06
C PHE A 472 32.32 11.83 10.69
N GLN A 473 33.24 12.03 11.64
CA GLN A 473 34.60 12.50 11.35
C GLN A 473 35.41 11.43 10.60
N GLU A 474 35.34 10.18 11.06
CA GLU A 474 35.97 9.04 10.41
C GLU A 474 35.36 8.77 9.03
N GLN A 475 34.05 9.00 8.84
CA GLN A 475 33.42 8.97 7.52
C GLN A 475 34.11 9.94 6.55
N ALA A 476 34.38 11.17 6.97
CA ALA A 476 35.06 12.14 6.12
C ALA A 476 36.47 11.66 5.73
N GLN A 477 37.20 11.05 6.67
CA GLN A 477 38.52 10.46 6.41
C GLN A 477 38.43 9.28 5.44
N ARG A 478 37.47 8.37 5.62
CA ARG A 478 37.25 7.21 4.73
C ARG A 478 36.95 7.66 3.29
N VAL A 479 36.14 8.69 3.11
CA VAL A 479 35.82 9.24 1.78
C VAL A 479 37.04 9.87 1.11
N ILE A 480 37.88 10.60 1.87
CA ILE A 480 39.14 11.15 1.35
C ILE A 480 40.08 10.00 0.91
N MET A 481 40.25 8.98 1.77
CA MET A 481 41.08 7.81 1.45
C MET A 481 40.55 7.02 0.25
N MET A 482 39.23 6.86 0.13
CA MET A 482 38.61 6.19 -1.02
C MET A 482 38.89 6.94 -2.33
N ARG A 483 38.89 8.27 -2.32
CA ARG A 483 39.25 9.08 -3.50
C ARG A 483 40.73 8.95 -3.87
N GLU A 484 41.61 8.86 -2.88
CA GLU A 484 43.04 8.64 -3.09
C GLU A 484 43.33 7.21 -3.61
N ASN A 485 42.62 6.21 -3.07
CA ASN A 485 42.77 4.81 -3.44
C ASN A 485 42.05 4.44 -4.73
N ALA A 486 41.00 5.15 -5.17
CA ALA A 486 40.35 4.91 -6.46
C ALA A 486 41.28 5.17 -7.68
N LEU A 487 42.52 5.61 -7.45
CA LEU A 487 43.61 5.59 -8.43
C LEU A 487 44.32 4.22 -8.54
N PHE A 488 43.99 3.24 -7.69
CA PHE A 488 44.52 1.88 -7.71
C PHE A 488 43.40 0.86 -7.43
N ASP A 489 43.16 -0.02 -8.42
CA ASP A 489 42.01 -0.94 -8.53
C ASP A 489 41.86 -2.02 -7.45
N GLU A 490 40.58 -2.42 -7.27
CA GLU A 490 39.99 -3.68 -6.74
C GLU A 490 40.21 -4.06 -5.25
N GLU A 491 39.29 -4.69 -4.49
CA GLU A 491 38.05 -5.46 -4.72
C GLU A 491 37.20 -5.43 -3.42
N ALA A 492 35.87 -5.64 -3.51
CA ALA A 492 34.91 -5.40 -2.40
C ALA A 492 34.70 -6.61 -1.45
N PRO A 493 34.55 -6.40 -0.12
CA PRO A 493 34.40 -7.48 0.85
C PRO A 493 32.95 -7.95 1.04
N SER A 494 32.76 -9.27 1.04
CA SER A 494 31.50 -9.98 1.27
C SER A 494 31.18 -10.12 2.77
N SER A 495 29.92 -9.84 3.14
CA SER A 495 29.43 -9.92 4.52
C SER A 495 28.77 -11.27 4.81
N SER A 496 29.18 -11.92 5.90
CA SER A 496 28.56 -13.14 6.43
C SER A 496 27.41 -12.80 7.40
N ARG A 497 26.34 -13.61 7.33
CA ARG A 497 25.12 -13.53 8.15
C ARG A 497 25.12 -14.70 9.13
N ALA A 498 24.72 -14.44 10.37
CA ALA A 498 24.61 -15.44 11.44
C ALA A 498 23.20 -15.41 12.04
N ASP A 499 22.59 -16.59 12.15
CA ASP A 499 21.32 -16.88 12.82
C ASP A 499 21.54 -17.22 14.31
N ALA A 500 20.65 -16.73 15.20
CA ALA A 500 19.98 -17.49 16.29
C ALA A 500 19.52 -16.65 17.52
N ARG A 501 18.22 -16.81 17.85
CA ARG A 501 17.48 -16.76 19.14
C ARG A 501 16.87 -15.45 19.68
N ASP A 502 15.56 -15.56 19.96
CA ASP A 502 14.52 -14.52 19.88
C ASP A 502 14.36 -13.52 21.04
N ILE A 503 14.95 -13.72 22.23
CA ILE A 503 14.76 -12.78 23.36
C ILE A 503 15.84 -11.69 23.39
N LEU A 504 17.06 -12.03 22.95
CA LEU A 504 18.16 -11.06 22.84
C LEU A 504 18.02 -10.18 21.59
N GLU A 505 17.21 -10.61 20.63
CA GLU A 505 16.89 -9.90 19.39
C GLU A 505 16.09 -8.62 19.65
N GLU A 506 15.09 -8.63 20.53
CA GLU A 506 14.26 -7.43 20.77
C GLU A 506 15.07 -6.26 21.37
N GLU A 507 15.93 -6.52 22.36
CA GLU A 507 16.75 -5.44 22.95
C GLU A 507 17.77 -4.90 21.94
N LYS A 508 18.40 -5.79 21.17
CA LYS A 508 19.31 -5.39 20.08
C LYS A 508 18.56 -4.59 19.03
N GLN A 509 17.37 -5.03 18.63
CA GLN A 509 16.58 -4.34 17.63
C GLN A 509 16.13 -2.96 18.12
N GLY A 510 15.71 -2.85 19.38
CA GLY A 510 15.40 -1.57 20.02
C GLY A 510 16.60 -0.61 20.04
N LYS A 511 17.81 -1.12 20.34
CA LYS A 511 19.06 -0.35 20.26
C LYS A 511 19.38 0.07 18.83
N LYS A 512 19.24 -0.82 17.85
CA LYS A 512 19.50 -0.52 16.42
C LYS A 512 18.60 0.61 15.94
N VAL A 513 17.31 0.50 16.21
CA VAL A 513 16.29 1.49 15.86
C VAL A 513 16.61 2.87 16.46
N ARG A 514 16.99 2.92 17.75
CA ARG A 514 17.39 4.18 18.40
C ARG A 514 18.65 4.77 17.78
N LEU A 515 19.65 3.93 17.49
CA LEU A 515 20.87 4.36 16.83
C LEU A 515 20.58 4.94 15.44
N THR A 516 19.76 4.24 14.63
CA THR A 516 19.30 4.73 13.32
C THR A 516 18.67 6.11 13.42
N PHE A 517 17.70 6.29 14.32
CA PHE A 517 17.04 7.58 14.53
C PHE A 517 18.04 8.68 14.91
N ILE A 518 18.97 8.40 15.84
CA ILE A 518 19.98 9.36 16.29
C ILE A 518 20.91 9.75 15.14
N LEU A 519 21.35 8.80 14.32
CA LEU A 519 22.23 9.06 13.17
C LEU A 519 21.54 9.95 12.13
N LEU A 520 20.26 9.70 11.83
CA LEU A 520 19.46 10.52 10.90
C LEU A 520 19.29 11.96 11.40
N VAL A 521 18.96 12.13 12.69
CA VAL A 521 18.83 13.44 13.33
C VAL A 521 20.18 14.15 13.40
N PHE A 522 21.26 13.43 13.70
CA PHE A 522 22.61 13.98 13.76
C PHE A 522 23.08 14.48 12.39
N ALA A 523 22.94 13.67 11.34
CA ALA A 523 23.27 14.05 9.97
C ALA A 523 22.51 15.31 9.51
N THR A 524 21.24 15.42 9.88
CA THR A 524 20.43 16.61 9.63
C THR A 524 20.98 17.84 10.37
N ASN A 525 21.35 17.69 11.65
CA ASN A 525 21.86 18.81 12.45
C ASN A 525 23.22 19.33 11.98
N ILE A 526 24.15 18.44 11.59
CA ILE A 526 25.47 18.86 11.10
C ILE A 526 25.37 19.54 9.72
N THR A 527 24.37 19.17 8.91
CA THR A 527 24.14 19.79 7.59
C THR A 527 23.49 21.17 7.71
N PHE A 528 22.64 21.37 8.72
CA PHE A 528 21.93 22.63 8.93
C PHE A 528 22.32 23.29 10.26
N PRO A 529 23.51 23.91 10.34
CA PRO A 529 23.99 24.62 11.53
C PRO A 529 23.30 26.00 11.64
N VAL A 530 21.97 26.07 11.51
CA VAL A 530 21.23 27.30 11.80
C VAL A 530 20.87 27.27 13.29
N GLU A 531 21.47 28.19 14.04
CA GLU A 531 21.04 28.53 15.39
C GLU A 531 19.68 29.22 15.30
N SER A 532 18.65 28.66 15.95
CA SER A 532 17.28 29.17 15.96
C SER A 532 17.14 30.61 16.48
N GLN A 533 18.22 31.26 16.93
CA GLN A 533 18.22 32.63 17.43
C GLN A 533 18.53 33.70 16.37
N ALA A 534 19.22 33.37 15.27
CA ALA A 534 19.62 34.37 14.28
C ALA A 534 18.41 34.93 13.49
N ALA A 535 17.35 34.14 13.29
CA ALA A 535 16.14 34.58 12.60
C ALA A 535 15.26 35.55 13.40
N VAL A 536 15.58 35.82 14.68
CA VAL A 536 14.85 36.78 15.51
C VAL A 536 15.56 38.13 15.59
N LYS A 537 16.86 38.20 15.26
CA LYS A 537 17.63 39.44 15.42
C LYS A 537 17.45 40.48 14.32
N GLU A 538 16.99 40.12 13.11
CA GLU A 538 16.77 41.11 12.05
C GLU A 538 15.48 41.94 12.19
N VAL A 539 14.74 41.83 13.30
CA VAL A 539 13.56 42.70 13.56
C VAL A 539 13.63 43.42 14.91
N VAL A 540 14.81 43.48 15.54
CA VAL A 540 14.98 44.25 16.79
C VAL A 540 16.26 45.10 16.74
N ASP A 541 16.37 45.93 15.69
CA ASP A 541 17.23 47.10 15.71
C ASP A 541 16.36 48.35 15.83
N GLU A 542 15.90 48.63 17.04
CA GLU A 542 15.92 49.99 17.58
C GLU A 542 15.75 49.94 19.11
N PRO A 543 16.77 50.33 19.90
CA PRO A 543 16.66 50.36 21.35
C PRO A 543 15.69 51.49 21.77
N PRO A 544 14.88 51.29 22.83
CA PRO A 544 13.94 52.30 23.28
C PRO A 544 14.71 53.51 23.81
N SER A 545 14.74 54.58 23.01
CA SER A 545 15.21 55.88 23.46
C SER A 545 14.29 56.39 24.59
N PRO A 546 14.86 56.97 25.67
CA PRO A 546 14.10 57.29 26.87
C PRO A 546 13.24 58.52 26.62
N GLN A 547 11.92 58.33 26.50
CA GLN A 547 10.97 59.43 26.40
C GLN A 547 10.91 60.22 27.73
N PRO A 548 11.25 61.51 27.74
CA PRO A 548 10.96 62.40 28.85
C PRO A 548 9.47 62.75 28.81
N ARG A 549 8.82 62.65 29.96
CA ARG A 549 7.50 63.26 30.22
C ARG A 549 7.62 64.77 29.91
N PRO A 550 6.76 65.34 29.05
CA PRO A 550 5.71 66.17 29.61
C PRO A 550 4.39 66.20 28.81
N GLY A 551 3.37 66.68 29.52
CA GLY A 551 1.97 66.73 29.14
C GLY A 551 1.61 67.42 27.82
N SER A 552 0.40 67.05 27.38
CA SER A 552 -0.58 67.88 26.70
C SER A 552 -0.39 68.20 25.21
N ARG A 553 -1.03 67.34 24.39
CA ARG A 553 -2.07 67.71 23.42
C ARG A 553 -1.68 68.70 22.29
N ALA A 554 -1.30 68.17 21.14
CA ALA A 554 -1.69 68.69 19.81
C ALA A 554 -1.38 67.67 18.70
N VAL A 555 -2.32 67.54 17.77
CA VAL A 555 -2.33 66.71 16.56
C VAL A 555 -1.66 67.51 15.39
N PRO A 556 -1.58 66.98 14.16
CA PRO A 556 -0.41 66.38 13.50
C PRO A 556 0.23 67.32 12.46
N ARG A 557 1.44 67.02 11.98
CA ARG A 557 1.90 67.39 10.63
C ARG A 557 3.14 66.59 10.20
N PHE A 558 2.97 65.84 9.12
CA PHE A 558 4.06 65.30 8.30
C PHE A 558 5.00 66.42 7.84
N PRO A 559 6.28 66.10 7.59
CA PRO A 559 6.76 66.27 6.21
C PRO A 559 7.68 65.12 5.72
N PRO A 560 7.88 65.03 4.39
CA PRO A 560 8.40 63.84 3.72
C PRO A 560 9.88 63.95 3.32
N SER A 561 10.48 62.77 3.11
CA SER A 561 11.50 62.39 2.12
C SER A 561 12.41 63.47 1.51
N THR A 562 13.72 63.33 1.75
CA THR A 562 14.81 63.65 0.81
C THR A 562 16.05 62.82 1.23
N LEU A 563 16.42 61.81 0.47
CA LEU A 563 17.49 61.82 -0.56
C LEU A 563 18.89 61.51 0.00
N ALA A 564 19.32 60.28 -0.29
CA ALA A 564 20.60 59.89 -0.88
C ALA A 564 21.86 60.73 -0.63
N GLY A 565 22.87 60.06 -0.06
CA GLY A 565 24.28 60.43 -0.12
C GLY A 565 25.10 59.38 0.67
N SER A 566 25.57 58.28 0.08
CA SER A 566 26.86 58.18 -0.64
C SER A 566 28.00 58.95 0.06
N LYS A 567 28.85 58.24 0.82
CA LYS A 567 30.31 58.14 0.57
C LYS A 567 31.05 57.43 1.71
N HIS A 568 32.00 56.59 1.28
CA HIS A 568 33.27 56.24 1.91
C HIS A 568 33.30 55.75 3.36
N ARG A 569 33.68 54.48 3.52
CA ARG A 569 34.77 54.18 4.45
C ARG A 569 35.64 53.04 3.94
N GLU A 570 36.90 53.40 3.75
CA GLU A 570 38.02 52.61 3.29
C GLU A 570 38.79 52.07 4.51
N HIS A 571 39.42 50.90 4.31
CA HIS A 571 40.52 50.30 5.06
C HIS A 571 40.30 49.85 6.52
N VAL A 572 40.64 48.57 6.79
CA VAL A 572 41.89 48.18 7.45
C VAL A 572 42.10 46.67 7.24
N LEU A 573 43.34 46.32 6.89
CA LEU A 573 43.87 44.97 6.69
C LEU A 573 43.88 44.16 8.00
N SER A 574 43.55 42.88 7.91
CA SER A 574 44.07 41.87 8.84
C SER A 574 44.62 40.69 8.04
N SER A 575 45.94 40.56 8.10
CA SER A 575 46.73 39.42 7.67
C SER A 575 46.51 38.23 8.60
N ASN A 576 46.11 37.07 8.06
CA ASN A 576 46.82 35.80 8.25
C ASN A 576 46.12 34.69 7.47
N GLY A 577 46.95 33.82 6.92
CA GLY A 577 46.63 32.99 5.77
C GLY A 577 45.66 31.86 6.07
N LEU A 578 44.75 31.66 5.12
CA LEU A 578 44.11 30.38 4.90
C LEU A 578 44.19 30.08 3.40
N VAL A 579 44.68 28.88 3.14
CA VAL A 579 45.06 28.30 1.87
C VAL A 579 43.97 28.50 0.83
N SER A 580 44.34 29.09 -0.31
CA SER A 580 43.44 29.34 -1.43
C SER A 580 42.96 28.03 -2.04
N PRO A 581 41.64 27.76 -2.11
CA PRO A 581 41.13 26.63 -2.86
C PRO A 581 41.28 26.95 -4.35
N THR A 582 42.03 26.08 -5.01
CA THR A 582 42.42 26.14 -6.41
C THR A 582 41.19 26.19 -7.31
N LYS A 583 41.18 27.19 -8.19
CA LYS A 583 40.22 27.46 -9.27
C LYS A 583 39.69 26.19 -9.95
N TRP A 584 38.44 25.83 -9.69
CA TRP A 584 37.61 25.05 -10.60
C TRP A 584 36.52 25.98 -11.14
N ARG A 585 36.79 26.64 -12.26
CA ARG A 585 35.86 27.54 -12.94
C ARG A 585 35.87 27.27 -14.44
N ASN A 586 35.43 26.08 -14.84
CA ASN A 586 35.03 25.85 -16.23
C ASN A 586 33.62 26.38 -16.41
N LYS A 587 33.62 27.62 -16.89
CA LYS A 587 32.50 28.53 -17.15
C LYS A 587 31.72 28.01 -18.36
N ILE A 588 30.78 27.10 -18.17
CA ILE A 588 29.75 26.85 -19.19
C ILE A 588 28.73 27.98 -19.05
N GLN A 589 28.91 29.01 -19.90
CA GLN A 589 27.97 30.11 -20.05
C GLN A 589 26.68 29.59 -20.70
N SER A 590 25.70 29.11 -19.91
CA SER A 590 24.34 28.98 -20.42
C SER A 590 23.71 30.38 -20.50
N LYS A 591 23.55 30.86 -21.73
CA LYS A 591 22.82 32.09 -22.03
C LYS A 591 21.32 31.84 -21.82
N LYS A 592 20.78 32.48 -20.78
CA LYS A 592 19.42 33.04 -20.62
C LYS A 592 18.21 32.12 -20.89
N LEU A 593 17.40 31.95 -19.85
CA LEU A 593 15.94 32.13 -19.93
C LEU A 593 15.47 32.94 -18.71
N PRO A 594 15.22 34.26 -18.84
CA PRO A 594 14.74 35.10 -17.75
C PRO A 594 13.33 34.75 -17.25
N ASP A 595 12.57 33.93 -17.98
CA ASP A 595 11.22 33.47 -17.60
C ASP A 595 11.19 32.67 -16.28
N GLU A 596 12.21 31.87 -15.98
CA GLU A 596 12.21 31.01 -14.79
C GLU A 596 12.41 31.81 -13.50
N LYS A 597 13.26 32.84 -13.53
CA LYS A 597 13.44 33.74 -12.39
C LYS A 597 12.19 34.56 -12.12
N GLU A 598 11.48 34.96 -13.18
CA GLU A 598 10.21 35.69 -13.06
C GLU A 598 9.10 34.78 -12.51
N ALA A 599 9.01 33.53 -12.96
CA ALA A 599 8.09 32.54 -12.38
C ALA A 599 8.39 32.27 -10.89
N MET A 600 9.67 32.19 -10.52
CA MET A 600 10.09 32.07 -9.12
C MET A 600 9.70 33.33 -8.33
N ALA A 601 9.95 34.54 -8.87
CA ALA A 601 9.58 35.81 -8.24
C ALA A 601 8.05 35.97 -8.08
N ILE A 602 7.25 35.60 -9.07
CA ILE A 602 5.78 35.62 -8.99
C ILE A 602 5.28 34.63 -7.92
N ALA A 603 5.93 33.45 -7.82
CA ALA A 603 5.66 32.52 -6.72
C ALA A 603 6.07 33.12 -5.35
N TYR A 604 7.18 33.86 -5.28
CA TYR A 604 7.64 34.60 -4.09
C TYR A 604 6.69 35.75 -3.68
N ASP A 605 6.11 36.48 -4.62
CA ASP A 605 5.19 37.59 -4.31
C ASP A 605 3.81 37.10 -3.87
N LYS A 606 3.27 36.04 -4.49
CA LYS A 606 2.08 35.36 -3.95
C LYS A 606 2.34 34.72 -2.57
N PHE A 607 3.60 34.33 -2.29
CA PHE A 607 4.05 33.72 -1.03
C PHE A 607 4.11 34.72 0.14
N ASN A 608 4.50 35.98 -0.09
CA ASN A 608 4.56 37.00 0.96
C ASN A 608 3.17 37.47 1.45
N SER A 609 2.17 37.58 0.58
CA SER A 609 0.81 38.00 1.00
C SER A 609 0.19 37.02 2.01
N SER A 610 0.51 35.73 1.86
CA SER A 610 -0.01 34.63 2.70
C SER A 610 0.65 34.58 4.09
N MET A 611 1.90 35.04 4.21
CA MET A 611 2.65 35.15 5.48
C MET A 611 1.92 36.08 6.46
N SER A 612 1.33 37.17 5.98
CA SER A 612 0.57 38.12 6.82
C SER A 612 -0.68 37.51 7.46
N PHE A 613 -1.32 36.57 6.75
CA PHE A 613 -2.54 35.91 7.22
C PHE A 613 -2.22 34.84 8.28
N VAL A 614 -1.19 34.02 8.04
CA VAL A 614 -0.78 32.95 8.97
C VAL A 614 -0.18 33.52 10.26
N MET A 615 0.61 34.60 10.18
CA MET A 615 1.12 35.27 11.39
C MET A 615 -0.01 35.87 12.24
N LYS A 616 -1.05 36.44 11.63
CA LYS A 616 -2.25 36.87 12.37
C LYS A 616 -2.97 35.69 13.02
N PHE A 617 -3.08 34.56 12.32
CA PHE A 617 -3.70 33.35 12.87
C PHE A 617 -2.88 32.78 14.05
N ALA A 618 -1.57 32.60 13.88
CA ALA A 618 -0.69 32.08 14.92
C ALA A 618 -0.61 33.00 16.15
N GLN A 619 -0.60 34.33 15.97
CA GLN A 619 -0.67 35.27 17.09
C GLN A 619 -2.01 35.23 17.81
N GLN A 620 -3.11 34.90 17.12
CA GLN A 620 -4.43 34.78 17.73
C GLN A 620 -4.53 33.51 18.61
N PHE A 621 -3.91 32.40 18.21
CA PHE A 621 -3.91 31.15 18.99
C PHE A 621 -2.78 31.05 20.02
N GLY A 622 -1.65 31.72 19.81
CA GLY A 622 -0.53 31.75 20.76
C GLY A 622 -0.82 32.52 22.05
N LYS A 623 -1.83 33.41 22.05
CA LYS A 623 -2.23 34.18 23.25
C LYS A 623 -3.28 33.49 24.12
N THR A 624 -3.80 32.33 23.71
CA THR A 624 -4.67 31.53 24.58
C THR A 624 -3.81 30.79 25.60
N LYS A 625 -3.58 31.45 26.74
CA LYS A 625 -2.92 30.94 27.94
C LYS A 625 -3.29 29.48 28.21
N GLN A 626 -2.26 28.69 28.52
CA GLN A 626 -2.31 27.35 29.13
C GLN A 626 -3.50 27.24 30.08
N LYS A 627 -4.57 26.56 29.64
CA LYS A 627 -5.63 26.12 30.54
C LYS A 627 -5.18 24.78 31.11
N ALA A 628 -5.13 24.71 32.44
CA ALA A 628 -4.79 23.52 33.19
C ALA A 628 -5.70 22.35 32.78
N ASP A 629 -5.11 21.16 32.71
CA ASP A 629 -5.79 19.89 32.45
C ASP A 629 -6.91 19.69 33.48
N ASP A 630 -8.17 19.85 33.07
CA ASP A 630 -9.32 19.58 33.94
C ASP A 630 -9.43 18.07 34.18
N VAL A 631 -9.16 17.68 35.42
CA VAL A 631 -9.43 16.34 35.96
C VAL A 631 -10.83 16.38 36.55
N VAL A 632 -11.72 15.51 36.07
CA VAL A 632 -13.11 15.43 36.57
C VAL A 632 -13.28 14.14 37.35
N GLU A 633 -13.68 14.26 38.62
CA GLU A 633 -14.06 13.14 39.48
C GLU A 633 -15.48 12.67 39.12
N THR A 634 -15.65 11.39 38.82
CA THR A 634 -16.95 10.77 38.52
C THR A 634 -17.68 10.36 39.80
N GLU A 635 -18.99 10.15 39.71
CA GLU A 635 -19.85 9.81 40.87
C GLU A 635 -19.46 8.49 41.57
N ASP A 636 -18.68 7.63 40.92
CA ASP A 636 -18.10 6.41 41.48
C ASP A 636 -16.66 6.60 42.01
N GLY A 637 -16.19 7.84 42.13
CA GLY A 637 -14.92 8.21 42.79
C GLY A 637 -13.67 8.08 41.92
N TYR A 638 -13.82 7.97 40.59
CA TYR A 638 -12.68 7.90 39.68
C TYR A 638 -12.35 9.25 39.05
N PHE A 639 -11.05 9.57 38.96
CA PHE A 639 -10.56 10.80 38.36
C PHE A 639 -10.26 10.58 36.86
N LEU A 640 -11.11 11.12 35.98
CA LEU A 640 -10.91 11.06 34.54
C LEU A 640 -10.08 12.26 34.04
N ARG A 641 -8.92 11.95 33.47
CA ARG A 641 -8.03 12.92 32.83
C ARG A 641 -8.48 13.15 31.39
N MET A 642 -9.06 14.32 31.12
CA MET A 642 -9.56 14.69 29.79
C MET A 642 -8.42 15.14 28.85
N SER A 643 -7.54 14.22 28.45
CA SER A 643 -6.61 14.48 27.34
C SER A 643 -7.26 14.09 26.01
N ARG A 644 -7.28 15.01 25.03
CA ARG A 644 -7.77 14.71 23.67
C ARG A 644 -6.80 13.72 23.02
N LEU A 645 -7.09 12.42 23.15
CA LEU A 645 -6.38 11.36 22.43
C LEU A 645 -6.49 11.59 20.93
N LYS A 646 -5.39 11.99 20.30
CA LYS A 646 -5.19 11.91 18.84
C LYS A 646 -5.17 10.41 18.50
N ASN A 647 -6.32 9.87 18.11
CA ASN A 647 -6.53 8.43 17.97
C ASN A 647 -5.74 7.85 16.76
N PRO A 648 -4.79 6.91 16.94
CA PRO A 648 -3.87 6.44 15.89
C PRO A 648 -4.36 5.27 14.98
N TRP A 649 -5.62 4.83 15.03
CA TRP A 649 -6.02 3.53 14.43
C TRP A 649 -7.01 3.61 13.26
N HIS A 650 -6.86 4.59 12.35
CA HIS A 650 -7.81 4.85 11.25
C HIS A 650 -7.76 3.86 10.06
N ALA A 651 -6.76 2.96 9.95
CA ALA A 651 -6.50 2.26 8.68
C ALA A 651 -7.36 1.01 8.36
N ILE A 652 -8.16 0.47 9.29
CA ILE A 652 -8.87 -0.83 9.06
C ILE A 652 -10.27 -0.67 8.41
N VAL A 653 -10.73 0.54 8.05
CA VAL A 653 -12.12 0.71 7.56
C VAL A 653 -12.18 1.60 6.30
N LYS A 654 -11.65 1.10 5.19
CA LYS A 654 -11.38 1.89 3.98
C LYS A 654 -12.48 1.94 2.91
N HIS A 655 -13.64 1.31 3.10
CA HIS A 655 -14.71 1.32 2.07
C HIS A 655 -16.10 1.74 2.56
N GLN A 656 -16.22 2.38 3.72
CA GLN A 656 -17.47 3.01 4.13
C GLN A 656 -17.34 4.54 4.07
N LYS A 657 -18.11 5.17 3.18
CA LYS A 657 -18.30 6.63 3.11
C LYS A 657 -18.57 7.15 4.53
N LEU A 658 -17.57 7.79 5.13
CA LEU A 658 -17.47 8.01 6.58
C LEU A 658 -18.65 8.82 7.12
N LYS A 659 -19.50 8.12 7.88
CA LYS A 659 -20.54 8.67 8.75
C LYS A 659 -19.85 9.11 10.05
N THR A 660 -19.70 10.41 10.28
CA THR A 660 -18.98 10.89 11.47
C THR A 660 -19.90 10.92 12.70
N TRP A 661 -19.46 10.30 13.80
CA TRP A 661 -20.02 10.43 15.14
C TRP A 661 -18.97 10.98 16.13
N GLN A 662 -19.41 11.62 17.22
CA GLN A 662 -18.56 12.24 18.24
C GLN A 662 -18.62 11.47 19.57
N VAL A 663 -17.65 11.68 20.46
CA VAL A 663 -17.61 11.00 21.78
C VAL A 663 -18.88 11.24 22.61
N LYS A 664 -19.51 12.42 22.49
CA LYS A 664 -20.79 12.74 23.16
C LYS A 664 -21.97 11.89 22.69
N ASP A 665 -21.85 11.22 21.55
CA ASP A 665 -22.87 10.32 21.03
C ASP A 665 -22.82 8.94 21.71
N LEU A 666 -21.79 8.64 22.52
CA LEU A 666 -21.73 7.43 23.34
C LEU A 666 -22.55 7.55 24.62
N ARG A 667 -23.19 6.45 25.01
CA ARG A 667 -23.91 6.28 26.27
C ARG A 667 -23.35 5.08 27.02
N VAL A 668 -23.57 5.09 28.33
CA VAL A 668 -23.25 3.94 29.19
C VAL A 668 -24.04 2.73 28.70
N GLY A 669 -23.35 1.62 28.46
CA GLY A 669 -23.95 0.38 27.95
C GLY A 669 -23.79 0.14 26.45
N ASP A 670 -23.24 1.05 25.65
CA ASP A 670 -23.00 0.75 24.22
C ASP A 670 -21.72 -0.05 23.98
N LEU A 671 -20.78 0.12 24.89
CA LEU A 671 -19.46 -0.48 24.80
C LEU A 671 -19.51 -1.87 25.45
N PHE A 672 -19.28 -2.89 24.64
CA PHE A 672 -19.04 -4.25 25.13
C PHE A 672 -17.56 -4.40 25.52
N TYR A 673 -17.31 -4.52 26.82
CA TYR A 673 -15.99 -4.82 27.36
C TYR A 673 -15.98 -6.27 27.86
N PHE A 674 -14.91 -6.99 27.56
CA PHE A 674 -14.66 -8.31 28.10
C PHE A 674 -13.17 -8.47 28.37
N SER A 675 -12.85 -9.30 29.35
CA SER A 675 -11.50 -9.72 29.68
C SER A 675 -11.56 -11.21 29.99
N ILE A 676 -10.68 -11.99 29.37
CA ILE A 676 -10.48 -13.39 29.71
C ILE A 676 -9.03 -13.47 30.24
N PRO A 677 -8.82 -13.81 31.52
CA PRO A 677 -7.49 -14.09 32.04
C PRO A 677 -6.78 -15.15 31.18
N PHE A 678 -5.48 -14.98 30.94
CA PHE A 678 -4.75 -15.82 29.99
C PHE A 678 -4.79 -17.31 30.35
N ASP A 679 -4.77 -17.61 31.65
CA ASP A 679 -4.87 -18.93 32.26
C ASP A 679 -6.27 -19.56 32.17
N GLU A 680 -7.31 -18.76 31.90
CA GLU A 680 -8.70 -19.23 31.73
C GLU A 680 -9.14 -19.33 30.26
N ILE A 681 -8.24 -19.06 29.30
CA ILE A 681 -8.57 -19.11 27.87
C ILE A 681 -8.88 -20.57 27.49
N GLY A 682 -10.16 -20.85 27.26
CA GLY A 682 -10.66 -22.13 26.78
C GLY A 682 -12.01 -21.98 26.11
N ILE A 683 -12.47 -23.04 25.44
CA ILE A 683 -13.70 -23.05 24.63
C ILE A 683 -14.90 -22.54 25.44
N LYS A 684 -15.06 -23.00 26.69
CA LYS A 684 -16.15 -22.56 27.58
C LYS A 684 -16.12 -21.06 27.90
N ALA A 685 -14.94 -20.51 28.18
CA ALA A 685 -14.79 -19.08 28.48
C ALA A 685 -15.10 -18.22 27.25
N LEU A 686 -14.62 -18.67 26.08
CA LEU A 686 -14.94 -18.07 24.78
C LEU A 686 -16.44 -18.14 24.49
N ASP A 687 -17.11 -19.28 24.69
CA ASP A 687 -18.56 -19.43 24.49
C ASP A 687 -19.37 -18.47 25.38
N VAL A 688 -18.95 -18.27 26.63
CA VAL A 688 -19.60 -17.31 27.54
C VAL A 688 -19.44 -15.87 27.04
N VAL A 689 -18.26 -15.50 26.56
CA VAL A 689 -18.02 -14.17 25.98
C VAL A 689 -18.81 -13.99 24.68
N LEU A 690 -18.84 -15.00 23.81
CA LEU A 690 -19.62 -15.01 22.58
C LEU A 690 -21.13 -14.87 22.87
N TYR A 691 -21.64 -15.59 23.87
CA TYR A 691 -23.04 -15.47 24.30
C TYR A 691 -23.36 -14.05 24.78
N LYS A 692 -22.50 -13.46 25.63
CA LYS A 692 -22.66 -12.07 26.10
C LYS A 692 -22.58 -11.07 24.94
N ALA A 693 -21.65 -11.25 24.01
CA ALA A 693 -21.51 -10.42 22.83
C ALA A 693 -22.75 -10.50 21.92
N ARG A 694 -23.30 -11.70 21.68
CA ARG A 694 -24.56 -11.86 20.93
C ARG A 694 -25.73 -11.14 21.62
N ARG A 695 -25.80 -11.20 22.95
CA ARG A 695 -26.82 -10.46 23.72
C ARG A 695 -26.66 -8.94 23.59
N HIS A 696 -25.41 -8.46 23.65
CA HIS A 696 -25.09 -7.04 23.43
C HIS A 696 -25.45 -6.59 22.01
N MET A 697 -25.25 -7.45 21.02
CA MET A 697 -25.66 -7.20 19.64
C MET A 697 -27.18 -6.97 19.53
N MET A 698 -27.97 -7.80 20.20
CA MET A 698 -29.43 -7.65 20.24
C MET A 698 -29.84 -6.33 20.91
N TYR A 699 -29.14 -5.93 21.97
CA TYR A 699 -29.33 -4.63 22.61
C TYR A 699 -29.05 -3.48 21.63
N LEU A 700 -27.90 -3.49 20.95
CA LEU A 700 -27.54 -2.45 19.97
C LEU A 700 -28.55 -2.35 18.82
N LYS A 701 -29.04 -3.50 18.30
CA LYS A 701 -30.11 -3.53 17.29
C LYS A 701 -31.38 -2.85 17.79
N LYS A 702 -31.78 -3.13 19.03
CA LYS A 702 -32.97 -2.50 19.64
C LYS A 702 -32.77 -0.99 19.82
N GLU A 703 -31.61 -0.56 20.31
CA GLU A 703 -31.26 0.86 20.47
C GLU A 703 -31.24 1.61 19.12
N LEU A 704 -30.69 0.99 18.08
CA LEU A 704 -30.64 1.59 16.74
C LEU A 704 -32.04 1.85 16.18
N LEU A 705 -32.99 0.94 16.44
CA LEU A 705 -34.38 1.06 16.00
C LEU A 705 -35.14 2.18 16.73
N ILE A 706 -34.92 2.34 18.03
CA ILE A 706 -35.61 3.36 18.84
C ILE A 706 -34.95 4.74 18.79
N THR A 707 -33.71 4.83 18.31
CA THR A 707 -32.96 6.10 18.25
C THR A 707 -33.59 7.07 17.23
N PRO A 708 -33.99 8.29 17.64
CA PRO A 708 -34.58 9.28 16.74
C PRO A 708 -33.70 9.67 15.53
N HIS A 709 -34.30 9.90 14.36
CA HIS A 709 -33.57 10.25 13.12
C HIS A 709 -32.78 11.56 13.18
N ASN A 710 -33.20 12.52 14.03
CA ASN A 710 -32.49 13.79 14.23
C ASN A 710 -31.13 13.58 14.92
N SER A 711 -30.94 12.49 15.66
CA SER A 711 -29.67 12.11 16.29
C SER A 711 -28.78 11.30 15.35
N LYS A 712 -28.43 11.88 14.19
CA LYS A 712 -27.68 11.19 13.12
C LYS A 712 -26.38 10.56 13.64
N GLY A 713 -25.55 11.30 14.38
CA GLY A 713 -24.30 10.79 14.96
C GLY A 713 -24.51 9.54 15.80
N ARG A 714 -25.53 9.53 16.65
CA ARG A 714 -25.92 8.37 17.47
C ARG A 714 -26.34 7.15 16.65
N ARG A 715 -27.22 7.33 15.64
CA ARG A 715 -27.62 6.20 14.78
C ARG A 715 -26.43 5.63 14.02
N TRP A 716 -25.55 6.49 13.52
CA TRP A 716 -24.34 6.05 12.83
C TRP A 716 -23.40 5.27 13.75
N PHE A 717 -23.18 5.74 14.97
CA PHE A 717 -22.41 5.02 15.98
C PHE A 717 -22.96 3.62 16.26
N LEU A 718 -24.29 3.49 16.44
CA LEU A 718 -24.93 2.20 16.71
C LEU A 718 -24.90 1.25 15.50
N ASP A 719 -25.05 1.79 14.28
CA ASP A 719 -24.98 1.05 13.01
C ASP A 719 -23.56 0.50 12.75
N ASP A 720 -22.53 1.35 12.89
CA ASP A 720 -21.13 0.96 12.77
C ASP A 720 -20.75 -0.14 13.78
N ARG A 721 -21.20 0.03 15.04
CA ARG A 721 -20.99 -0.94 16.13
C ARG A 721 -21.61 -2.29 15.84
N GLN A 722 -22.86 -2.31 15.38
CA GLN A 722 -23.54 -3.54 15.01
C GLN A 722 -22.78 -4.26 13.88
N GLY A 723 -22.30 -3.52 12.88
CA GLY A 723 -21.51 -4.06 11.78
C GLY A 723 -20.17 -4.65 12.24
N ILE A 724 -19.44 -3.97 13.13
CA ILE A 724 -18.15 -4.46 13.67
C ILE A 724 -18.34 -5.72 14.50
N LEU A 725 -19.35 -5.76 15.38
CA LEU A 725 -19.60 -6.92 16.23
C LEU A 725 -20.03 -8.13 15.39
N CYS A 726 -20.84 -7.94 14.35
CA CYS A 726 -21.19 -9.00 13.39
C CYS A 726 -20.01 -9.56 12.58
N ARG A 727 -18.95 -8.78 12.35
CA ARG A 727 -17.74 -9.27 11.65
C ARG A 727 -16.75 -9.99 12.57
N LYS A 728 -16.80 -9.70 13.87
CA LYS A 728 -15.91 -10.32 14.87
C LYS A 728 -16.48 -11.60 15.46
N LEU A 729 -17.80 -11.70 15.55
CA LEU A 729 -18.53 -12.94 15.83
C LEU A 729 -18.55 -13.80 14.57
#